data_AF-A0A973L6J0-F1
#
_entry.id   AF-A0A973L6J0-F1
#
_cell.length_a   1.000
_cell.length_b   1.000
_cell.length_c   1.000
_cell.angle_alpha   90.00
_cell.angle_beta   90.00
_cell.angle_gamma   90.00
#
_symmetry.space_group_name_H-M   'P 1'
#
loop_
_entity.id
_entity.type
_entity.pdbx_description
1 polymer ?
#
loop_
_entity_poly.entity_id
_entity_poly.type
_entity_poly.pdbx_seq_one_letter_code
_entity_poly.pdbx_strand_id
1 'polypeptide(L)'
;MKATVAALAARELAGRRVATPGGLAARAIVTAALTELDTVSETDPFKTPAGEAANVYAAIADATPGGRQIWLTAHYDGVGDRDAVHRPGASDNASGVAVVLEAARLLKHRLPGDVGLSVALLDAEEIGALGSAHHAARLAAEGRTPLIINVDGAGELNEAVSVEAGGDAMPILAALDSAGKTVGVPLRAGQIASDNRQYVAAGLAAVGVGAGMPGYHTEGDTAERVRPDTLTAMASLVVATVEHLATQHTNSSTQTFGAGTMSEPLNELPVMVIGAGPVGLAAAAHLAARNVDFLVLESGDAVGAAIRQWGHVRLFSPWRYNIDSAARALLEQSGWSAPDADVNPTGAELVERYLAPLAATEQIRARIRLGHKVTAISRVGVDRVRSRSREFAPFLIRVEVDGQLTDLHARAVIDATGTWNTPNVLGASGLPAYGEAEATAFIDHALPDVLGAARATYAGKHTLVVGAGYSAVNTMLSLAELAEQEPDTRVTWAIRTGSAARSYGGGDADALPARGALGTRLKDLVAAGRIELVNQFSTRQIRTLSDGTVEVESVDARDVKKIVTADRIVAATGFRPDHSIASELRLDLDPVLGATRELAPLIDPNEHSCGTVPPHGVDQLSHPEPGYFAIGAKSYGRAPTFLMATGYEQARSVVAALAGDWEAARAVQLDLPETGVCSTSLPGEEADSGGCGSSCGSAEPEAVAVTAEQDSGCCGTPVAEPVPVKVGLATGLSGGLLSEPLAIVSADGGSGCCG
;
A
#
# COMPACT_ATOMS: atom_id res chain seq x y z
N MET A 1 36.29 23.23 3.97
CA MET A 1 35.83 23.19 2.55
C MET A 1 36.90 23.64 1.56
N LYS A 2 36.79 24.73 0.77
CA LYS A 2 37.73 25.01 -0.36
C LYS A 2 39.23 25.04 0.00
N ALA A 3 39.61 25.55 1.18
CA ALA A 3 41.00 25.49 1.64
C ALA A 3 41.48 24.05 1.90
N THR A 4 40.61 23.20 2.45
CA THR A 4 40.84 21.75 2.64
C THR A 4 41.08 21.06 1.30
N VAL A 5 40.26 21.36 0.29
CA VAL A 5 40.42 20.84 -1.08
C VAL A 5 41.76 21.27 -1.67
N ALA A 6 42.12 22.56 -1.56
CA ALA A 6 43.38 23.07 -2.07
C ALA A 6 44.61 22.48 -1.35
N ALA A 7 44.52 22.20 -0.06
CA ALA A 7 45.60 21.56 0.71
C ALA A 7 45.79 20.08 0.34
N LEU A 8 44.70 19.33 0.14
CA LEU A 8 44.75 17.92 -0.25
C LEU A 8 45.06 17.72 -1.75
N ALA A 9 44.73 18.69 -2.59
CA ALA A 9 45.10 18.72 -4.01
C ALA A 9 46.39 19.52 -4.30
N ALA A 10 47.18 19.84 -3.27
CA ALA A 10 48.44 20.54 -3.42
C ALA A 10 49.48 19.68 -4.16
N ARG A 11 50.31 20.30 -4.99
CA ARG A 11 51.25 19.58 -5.87
C ARG A 11 52.29 18.78 -5.08
N GLU A 12 52.61 19.27 -3.88
CA GLU A 12 53.54 18.69 -2.91
C GLU A 12 53.06 17.32 -2.39
N LEU A 13 51.75 17.01 -2.49
CA LEU A 13 51.17 15.73 -2.10
C LEU A 13 51.19 14.69 -3.24
N ALA A 14 51.62 15.03 -4.46
CA ALA A 14 51.81 14.11 -5.59
C ALA A 14 50.64 13.13 -5.84
N GLY A 15 49.40 13.62 -5.70
CA GLY A 15 48.17 12.85 -5.87
C GLY A 15 47.84 11.86 -4.75
N ARG A 16 48.37 12.08 -3.53
CA ARG A 16 47.97 11.45 -2.25
C ARG A 16 48.04 9.92 -2.15
N ARG A 17 48.68 9.24 -3.11
CA ARG A 17 48.69 7.78 -3.18
C ARG A 17 49.07 7.09 -1.86
N VAL A 18 48.28 6.09 -1.48
CA VAL A 18 48.54 5.14 -0.40
C VAL A 18 50.02 4.73 -0.31
N ALA A 19 50.53 4.64 0.93
CA ALA A 19 51.91 4.28 1.26
C ALA A 19 53.04 5.16 0.66
N THR A 20 52.71 6.34 0.10
CA THR A 20 53.71 7.33 -0.36
C THR A 20 53.88 8.49 0.63
N PRO A 21 54.96 9.30 0.54
CA PRO A 21 55.07 10.54 1.31
C PRO A 21 53.89 11.51 1.11
N GLY A 22 53.25 11.48 -0.07
CA GLY A 22 52.06 12.27 -0.38
C GLY A 22 50.82 11.80 0.39
N GLY A 23 50.57 10.48 0.43
CA GLY A 23 49.50 9.89 1.24
C GLY A 23 49.72 10.07 2.74
N LEU A 24 50.97 9.97 3.21
CA LEU A 24 51.34 10.26 4.61
C LEU A 24 51.13 11.74 4.97
N ALA A 25 51.40 12.67 4.05
CA ALA A 25 51.11 14.10 4.24
C ALA A 25 49.60 14.38 4.23
N ALA A 26 48.83 13.73 3.35
CA ALA A 26 47.36 13.79 3.36
C ALA A 26 46.78 13.28 4.69
N ARG A 27 47.27 12.13 5.20
CA ARG A 27 46.90 11.58 6.51
C ARG A 27 47.16 12.58 7.63
N ALA A 28 48.32 13.24 7.63
CA ALA A 28 48.65 14.27 8.61
C ALA A 28 47.71 15.49 8.54
N ILE A 29 47.34 15.94 7.34
CA ILE A 29 46.40 17.04 7.13
C ILE A 29 45.00 16.70 7.67
N VAL A 30 44.47 15.51 7.38
CA VAL A 30 43.14 15.13 7.87
C VAL A 30 43.12 14.85 9.38
N THR A 31 44.20 14.30 9.93
CA THR A 31 44.37 14.11 11.39
C THR A 31 44.41 15.46 12.11
N ALA A 32 45.13 16.45 11.56
CA ALA A 32 45.16 17.81 12.08
C ALA A 32 43.77 18.47 11.98
N ALA A 33 43.08 18.35 10.84
CA ALA A 33 41.75 18.93 10.64
C ALA A 33 40.69 18.34 11.60
N LEU A 34 40.75 17.04 11.93
CA LEU A 34 39.90 16.45 12.97
C LEU A 34 40.27 16.97 14.36
N THR A 35 41.57 17.08 14.67
CA THR A 35 42.05 17.63 15.94
C THR A 35 41.62 19.10 16.14
N GLU A 36 41.58 19.90 15.07
CA GLU A 36 41.06 21.28 15.06
C GLU A 36 39.54 21.38 15.32
N LEU A 37 38.78 20.27 15.22
CA LEU A 37 37.38 20.21 15.63
C LEU A 37 37.20 19.99 17.13
N ASP A 38 38.28 20.04 17.94
CA ASP A 38 38.30 19.63 19.36
C ASP A 38 37.78 18.18 19.54
N THR A 39 38.22 17.25 18.69
CA THR A 39 37.91 15.81 18.81
C THR A 39 39.18 14.97 18.89
N VAL A 40 39.11 13.83 19.57
CA VAL A 40 40.22 12.88 19.63
C VAL A 40 40.21 12.07 18.33
N SER A 41 41.30 12.14 17.58
CA SER A 41 41.52 11.32 16.39
C SER A 41 42.28 10.03 16.73
N GLU A 42 41.75 8.90 16.25
CA GLU A 42 42.40 7.59 16.25
C GLU A 42 42.99 7.33 14.87
N THR A 43 44.15 6.65 14.80
CA THR A 43 44.75 6.20 13.54
C THR A 43 44.90 4.68 13.59
N ASP A 44 44.28 3.99 12.64
CA ASP A 44 44.15 2.53 12.61
C ASP A 44 44.95 1.94 11.42
N PRO A 45 46.19 1.44 11.66
CA PRO A 45 47.12 1.07 10.60
C PRO A 45 46.91 -0.37 10.09
N PHE A 46 46.77 -0.51 8.78
CA PHE A 46 46.56 -1.78 8.10
C PHE A 46 47.54 -1.99 6.93
N LYS A 47 47.61 -3.23 6.44
CA LYS A 47 48.55 -3.63 5.38
C LYS A 47 47.83 -3.78 4.04
N THR A 48 48.45 -3.23 3.01
CA THR A 48 47.96 -3.29 1.62
C THR A 48 49.05 -3.86 0.70
N PRO A 49 48.72 -4.25 -0.55
CA PRO A 49 49.73 -4.58 -1.56
C PRO A 49 50.70 -3.44 -1.91
N ALA A 50 50.33 -2.18 -1.64
CA ALA A 50 51.18 -1.01 -1.87
C ALA A 50 52.11 -0.68 -0.70
N GLY A 51 51.78 -1.12 0.52
CA GLY A 51 52.52 -0.83 1.75
C GLY A 51 51.60 -0.67 2.97
N GLU A 52 52.06 0.08 3.95
CA GLU A 52 51.26 0.45 5.14
C GLU A 52 50.32 1.62 4.82
N ALA A 53 49.05 1.45 5.17
CA ALA A 53 47.97 2.44 5.06
C ALA A 53 47.37 2.65 6.46
N ALA A 54 46.61 3.72 6.70
CA ALA A 54 45.85 3.81 7.94
C ALA A 54 44.59 4.66 7.83
N ASN A 55 43.46 4.14 8.32
CA ASN A 55 42.24 4.94 8.46
C ASN A 55 42.42 5.95 9.61
N VAL A 56 41.74 7.09 9.53
CA VAL A 56 41.67 8.08 10.62
C VAL A 56 40.23 8.24 11.08
N TYR A 57 39.97 7.96 12.35
CA TYR A 57 38.64 8.01 12.96
C TYR A 57 38.53 9.15 13.95
N ALA A 58 37.32 9.71 14.13
CA ALA A 58 37.02 10.60 15.25
C ALA A 58 35.56 10.47 15.70
N ALA A 59 35.35 10.44 17.02
CA ALA A 59 34.03 10.66 17.62
C ALA A 59 33.72 12.17 17.60
N ILE A 60 32.60 12.55 17.01
CA ILE A 60 32.14 13.95 16.89
C ILE A 60 31.09 14.25 17.95
N ALA A 61 30.16 13.32 18.17
CA ALA A 61 29.20 13.34 19.27
C ALA A 61 29.00 11.91 19.80
N ASP A 62 29.03 11.75 21.12
CA ASP A 62 28.75 10.47 21.79
C ASP A 62 27.24 10.26 21.97
N ALA A 63 26.80 9.00 21.88
CA ALA A 63 25.43 8.61 22.22
C ALA A 63 25.35 8.03 23.64
N THR A 64 24.19 8.17 24.29
CA THR A 64 23.80 7.27 25.38
C THR A 64 23.80 5.80 24.91
N PRO A 65 24.10 4.82 25.79
CA PRO A 65 24.08 3.41 25.43
C PRO A 65 22.77 2.97 24.77
N GLY A 66 22.85 2.27 23.63
CA GLY A 66 21.71 1.90 22.80
C GLY A 66 21.28 2.95 21.77
N GLY A 67 21.85 4.16 21.81
CA GLY A 67 21.53 5.25 20.88
C GLY A 67 22.12 5.07 19.47
N ARG A 68 21.37 5.52 18.46
CA ARG A 68 21.70 5.37 17.03
C ARG A 68 23.09 5.90 16.70
N GLN A 69 23.86 5.10 15.97
CA GLN A 69 25.21 5.41 15.53
C GLN A 69 25.19 5.79 14.04
N ILE A 70 25.77 6.94 13.69
CA ILE A 70 25.89 7.43 12.32
C ILE A 70 27.38 7.67 12.01
N TRP A 71 27.85 7.15 10.88
CA TRP A 71 29.19 7.41 10.38
C TRP A 71 29.14 8.19 9.06
N LEU A 72 29.90 9.27 9.00
CA LEU A 72 30.22 9.97 7.75
C LEU A 72 31.59 9.49 7.27
N THR A 73 31.70 9.08 6.00
CA THR A 73 32.95 8.54 5.44
C THR A 73 33.35 9.20 4.12
N ALA A 74 34.66 9.26 3.87
CA ALA A 74 35.26 9.61 2.58
C ALA A 74 36.74 9.17 2.60
N HIS A 75 37.28 8.70 1.48
CA HIS A 75 38.72 8.41 1.38
C HIS A 75 39.54 9.69 1.17
N TYR A 76 40.74 9.72 1.73
CA TYR A 76 41.69 10.82 1.60
C TYR A 76 42.84 10.53 0.65
N ASP A 77 43.00 9.30 0.14
CA ASP A 77 44.07 8.95 -0.79
C ASP A 77 43.75 9.36 -2.24
N GLY A 78 44.27 8.66 -3.26
CA GLY A 78 44.16 9.03 -4.67
C GLY A 78 45.11 8.23 -5.58
N VAL A 79 44.88 8.25 -6.90
CA VAL A 79 45.60 7.47 -7.94
C VAL A 79 47.12 7.63 -7.79
N GLY A 80 47.53 8.84 -7.43
CA GLY A 80 48.91 9.32 -7.41
C GLY A 80 49.40 9.84 -8.75
N ASP A 81 50.46 10.64 -8.64
CA ASP A 81 51.33 10.94 -9.77
C ASP A 81 51.96 9.63 -10.26
N ARG A 82 51.80 9.36 -11.56
CA ARG A 82 52.33 8.18 -12.26
C ARG A 82 52.73 8.62 -13.66
N ASP A 83 53.85 8.10 -14.14
CA ASP A 83 54.39 8.34 -15.50
C ASP A 83 54.61 9.83 -15.81
N ALA A 84 55.04 10.58 -14.79
CA ALA A 84 55.20 12.05 -14.77
C ALA A 84 53.94 12.90 -15.00
N VAL A 85 52.76 12.26 -15.11
CA VAL A 85 51.43 12.90 -15.16
C VAL A 85 50.98 13.21 -13.73
N HIS A 86 50.65 14.48 -13.44
CA HIS A 86 50.23 14.92 -12.11
C HIS A 86 48.72 14.71 -11.92
N ARG A 87 48.27 14.10 -10.82
CA ARG A 87 46.84 13.85 -10.56
C ARG A 87 46.44 14.44 -9.22
N PRO A 88 45.90 15.69 -9.16
CA PRO A 88 45.70 16.37 -7.89
C PRO A 88 44.58 15.75 -7.03
N GLY A 89 43.60 15.09 -7.65
CA GLY A 89 42.49 14.46 -6.92
C GLY A 89 41.68 15.47 -6.12
N ALA A 90 41.34 16.61 -6.72
CA ALA A 90 40.62 17.70 -6.05
C ALA A 90 39.13 17.40 -5.87
N SER A 91 38.48 16.90 -6.91
CA SER A 91 37.14 16.32 -6.80
C SER A 91 37.22 14.97 -6.11
N ASP A 92 38.25 14.19 -6.47
CA ASP A 92 38.40 12.79 -6.11
C ASP A 92 39.57 12.54 -5.13
N ASN A 93 39.35 12.38 -3.83
CA ASN A 93 38.12 12.68 -3.08
C ASN A 93 38.37 13.74 -2.00
N ALA A 94 39.32 14.64 -2.25
CA ALA A 94 39.58 15.80 -1.40
C ALA A 94 38.32 16.68 -1.19
N SER A 95 37.39 16.66 -2.14
CA SER A 95 36.11 17.36 -2.03
C SER A 95 35.10 16.67 -1.10
N GLY A 96 35.01 15.33 -1.10
CA GLY A 96 34.20 14.57 -0.13
C GLY A 96 34.75 14.68 1.29
N VAL A 97 36.07 14.55 1.48
CA VAL A 97 36.75 14.81 2.76
C VAL A 97 36.43 16.22 3.27
N ALA A 98 36.46 17.22 2.38
CA ALA A 98 36.16 18.60 2.73
C ALA A 98 34.68 18.84 3.10
N VAL A 99 33.75 18.03 2.56
CA VAL A 99 32.32 18.02 2.92
C VAL A 99 32.10 17.32 4.27
N VAL A 100 32.68 16.14 4.48
CA VAL A 100 32.56 15.36 5.73
C VAL A 100 33.08 16.15 6.94
N LEU A 101 34.24 16.80 6.81
CA LEU A 101 34.81 17.64 7.87
C LEU A 101 33.92 18.85 8.21
N GLU A 102 33.32 19.51 7.20
CA GLU A 102 32.43 20.64 7.42
C GLU A 102 31.08 20.20 8.03
N ALA A 103 30.55 19.06 7.60
CA ALA A 103 29.35 18.48 8.19
C ALA A 103 29.57 18.12 9.68
N ALA A 104 30.68 17.46 10.00
CA ALA A 104 31.08 17.18 11.39
C ALA A 104 31.20 18.46 12.23
N ARG A 105 31.89 19.49 11.70
CA ARG A 105 32.02 20.82 12.34
C ARG A 105 30.67 21.47 12.64
N LEU A 106 29.70 21.34 11.74
CA LEU A 106 28.36 21.89 11.90
C LEU A 106 27.50 21.08 12.87
N LEU A 107 27.62 19.75 12.89
CA LEU A 107 26.76 18.84 13.65
C LEU A 107 27.17 18.67 15.12
N LYS A 108 28.46 18.87 15.46
CA LYS A 108 29.07 18.56 16.78
C LYS A 108 28.26 18.97 18.02
N HIS A 109 27.53 20.08 17.96
CA HIS A 109 26.74 20.62 19.07
C HIS A 109 25.26 20.81 18.74
N ARG A 110 24.74 20.07 17.75
CA ARG A 110 23.35 20.16 17.25
C ARG A 110 22.59 18.84 17.32
N LEU A 111 23.24 17.74 17.67
CA LEU A 111 22.61 16.42 17.77
C LEU A 111 22.01 16.14 19.16
N PRO A 112 20.89 15.41 19.23
CA PRO A 112 20.37 14.81 20.47
C PRO A 112 21.38 13.85 21.12
N GLY A 113 21.39 13.77 22.45
CA GLY A 113 22.35 12.96 23.21
C GLY A 113 22.20 11.44 23.08
N ASP A 114 21.13 10.98 22.43
CA ASP A 114 20.85 9.60 22.03
C ASP A 114 21.30 9.28 20.59
N VAL A 115 21.95 10.22 19.90
CA VAL A 115 22.41 10.09 18.51
C VAL A 115 23.91 10.37 18.41
N GLY A 116 24.68 9.31 18.18
CA GLY A 116 26.14 9.36 18.06
C GLY A 116 26.57 9.62 16.61
N LEU A 117 27.55 10.51 16.44
CA LEU A 117 28.14 10.84 15.15
C LEU A 117 29.65 10.57 15.20
N SER A 118 30.13 9.77 14.26
CA SER A 118 31.56 9.52 14.04
C SER A 118 31.94 9.82 12.60
N VAL A 119 33.23 10.08 12.39
CA VAL A 119 33.84 10.28 11.07
C VAL A 119 34.90 9.20 10.84
N ALA A 120 34.92 8.62 9.64
CA ALA A 120 36.04 7.82 9.15
C ALA A 120 36.60 8.42 7.86
N LEU A 121 37.85 8.86 7.90
CA LEU A 121 38.59 9.28 6.71
C LEU A 121 39.53 8.14 6.31
N LEU A 122 39.29 7.61 5.12
CA LEU A 122 39.74 6.28 4.71
C LEU A 122 40.99 6.35 3.82
N ASP A 123 41.77 5.28 3.81
CA ASP A 123 42.99 5.13 3.01
C ASP A 123 42.85 3.93 2.07
N ALA A 124 43.66 3.88 1.01
CA ALA A 124 43.73 2.77 0.07
C ALA A 124 42.40 2.43 -0.65
N GLU A 125 41.58 3.44 -1.00
CA GLU A 125 40.40 3.22 -1.85
C GLU A 125 40.84 2.79 -3.25
N GLU A 126 41.81 3.51 -3.81
CA GLU A 126 42.33 3.45 -5.18
C GLU A 126 43.12 2.17 -5.53
N ILE A 127 43.12 1.20 -4.61
CA ILE A 127 43.65 -0.15 -4.78
C ILE A 127 42.67 -1.24 -4.32
N GLY A 128 41.37 -0.92 -4.23
CA GLY A 128 40.26 -1.87 -4.01
C GLY A 128 39.44 -1.63 -2.73
N ALA A 129 39.18 -0.37 -2.35
CA ALA A 129 38.37 -0.01 -1.17
C ALA A 129 38.90 -0.66 0.13
N LEU A 130 40.23 -0.74 0.31
CA LEU A 130 40.82 -1.54 1.38
C LEU A 130 40.63 -0.91 2.77
N GLY A 131 40.55 0.42 2.86
CA GLY A 131 40.27 1.14 4.11
C GLY A 131 38.86 0.91 4.63
N SER A 132 37.83 1.03 3.78
CA SER A 132 36.44 0.68 4.15
C SER A 132 36.27 -0.81 4.40
N ALA A 133 36.90 -1.70 3.62
CA ALA A 133 36.88 -3.14 3.90
C ALA A 133 37.46 -3.46 5.30
N HIS A 134 38.57 -2.83 5.68
CA HIS A 134 39.15 -2.95 7.02
C HIS A 134 38.20 -2.42 8.11
N HIS A 135 37.62 -1.23 7.90
CA HIS A 135 36.71 -0.60 8.85
C HIS A 135 35.40 -1.39 9.02
N ALA A 136 34.81 -1.88 7.93
CA ALA A 136 33.59 -2.68 7.93
C ALA A 136 33.81 -4.00 8.69
N ALA A 137 34.96 -4.66 8.48
CA ALA A 137 35.34 -5.85 9.25
C ALA A 137 35.52 -5.55 10.75
N ARG A 138 36.06 -4.38 11.12
CA ARG A 138 36.16 -3.94 12.52
C ARG A 138 34.79 -3.70 13.15
N LEU A 139 33.90 -2.96 12.47
CA LEU A 139 32.53 -2.71 12.95
C LEU A 139 31.73 -4.01 13.13
N ALA A 140 31.86 -4.95 12.20
CA ALA A 140 31.24 -6.28 12.30
C ALA A 140 31.80 -7.10 13.46
N ALA A 141 33.12 -7.08 13.69
CA ALA A 141 33.76 -7.75 14.83
C ALA A 141 33.39 -7.12 16.19
N GLU A 142 33.12 -5.81 16.22
CA GLU A 142 32.56 -5.09 17.37
C GLU A 142 31.04 -5.33 17.56
N GLY A 143 30.38 -6.02 16.62
CA GLY A 143 28.93 -6.25 16.65
C GLY A 143 28.09 -4.98 16.45
N ARG A 144 28.65 -3.95 15.79
CA ARG A 144 28.03 -2.63 15.63
C ARG A 144 27.29 -2.53 14.30
N THR A 145 26.06 -2.04 14.34
CA THR A 145 25.19 -1.81 13.18
C THR A 145 24.89 -0.31 12.96
N PRO A 146 25.89 0.52 12.63
CA PRO A 146 25.67 1.93 12.33
C PRO A 146 24.97 2.16 10.99
N LEU A 147 24.43 3.36 10.81
CA LEU A 147 24.05 3.92 9.52
C LEU A 147 25.27 4.65 8.91
N ILE A 148 25.58 4.39 7.64
CA ILE A 148 26.82 4.86 7.00
C ILE A 148 26.51 5.72 5.76
N ILE A 149 27.08 6.93 5.72
CA ILE A 149 26.95 7.87 4.60
C ILE A 149 28.36 8.14 4.05
N ASN A 150 28.70 7.51 2.93
CA ASN A 150 29.94 7.77 2.20
C ASN A 150 29.74 8.95 1.24
N VAL A 151 30.64 9.93 1.29
CA VAL A 151 30.66 11.07 0.37
C VAL A 151 31.80 10.85 -0.63
N ASP A 152 31.44 10.67 -1.90
CA ASP A 152 32.38 10.44 -2.99
C ASP A 152 32.13 11.42 -4.14
N GLY A 153 33.03 12.39 -4.29
CA GLY A 153 32.89 13.46 -5.28
C GLY A 153 31.93 14.58 -4.85
N ALA A 154 32.44 15.81 -4.81
CA ALA A 154 31.70 17.05 -4.56
C ALA A 154 32.20 18.19 -5.48
N GLY A 155 32.68 17.84 -6.68
CA GLY A 155 33.29 18.76 -7.64
C GLY A 155 32.29 19.70 -8.34
N GLU A 156 31.29 19.12 -9.01
CA GLU A 156 30.31 19.84 -9.83
C GLU A 156 28.94 19.15 -9.81
N LEU A 157 27.91 19.83 -9.31
CA LEU A 157 26.59 19.22 -9.05
C LEU A 157 25.95 18.54 -10.26
N ASN A 158 26.18 19.04 -11.48
CA ASN A 158 25.73 18.42 -12.74
C ASN A 158 24.29 17.85 -12.65
N GLU A 159 23.37 18.80 -12.43
CA GLU A 159 21.91 18.66 -12.27
C GLU A 159 21.43 17.98 -10.98
N ALA A 160 22.07 16.91 -10.52
CA ALA A 160 21.65 16.16 -9.34
C ALA A 160 22.80 15.42 -8.65
N VAL A 161 22.69 15.22 -7.34
CA VAL A 161 23.56 14.28 -6.59
C VAL A 161 23.12 12.85 -6.94
N SER A 162 24.07 12.04 -7.39
CA SER A 162 23.89 10.60 -7.59
C SER A 162 23.93 9.87 -6.25
N VAL A 163 23.02 8.92 -6.03
CA VAL A 163 22.95 8.10 -4.82
C VAL A 163 22.94 6.61 -5.17
N GLU A 164 23.84 5.85 -4.54
CA GLU A 164 23.82 4.38 -4.50
C GLU A 164 23.54 3.93 -3.06
N ALA A 165 22.78 2.85 -2.86
CA ALA A 165 22.38 2.37 -1.54
C ALA A 165 22.37 0.84 -1.46
N GLY A 166 22.69 0.29 -0.29
CA GLY A 166 22.63 -1.15 -0.03
C GLY A 166 22.61 -1.50 1.46
N GLY A 167 22.31 -2.77 1.76
CA GLY A 167 21.89 -3.17 3.11
C GLY A 167 20.54 -2.54 3.49
N ASP A 168 20.24 -2.45 4.77
CA ASP A 168 19.03 -1.76 5.27
C ASP A 168 19.19 -0.22 5.26
N ALA A 169 19.52 0.34 4.09
CA ALA A 169 19.74 1.77 3.92
C ALA A 169 18.43 2.60 3.86
N MET A 170 17.26 1.99 4.05
CA MET A 170 15.96 2.68 3.94
C MET A 170 15.79 3.90 4.88
N PRO A 171 16.25 3.89 6.15
CA PRO A 171 16.24 5.10 6.99
C PRO A 171 17.09 6.23 6.39
N ILE A 172 18.24 5.87 5.80
CA ILE A 172 19.18 6.82 5.19
C ILE A 172 18.62 7.39 3.89
N LEU A 173 18.00 6.57 3.04
CA LEU A 173 17.32 7.01 1.82
C LEU A 173 16.15 7.95 2.13
N ALA A 174 15.33 7.64 3.13
CA ALA A 174 14.24 8.51 3.57
C ALA A 174 14.74 9.85 4.13
N ALA A 175 15.85 9.82 4.89
CA ALA A 175 16.51 11.02 5.39
C ALA A 175 17.16 11.86 4.27
N LEU A 176 17.78 11.22 3.26
CA LEU A 176 18.36 11.88 2.09
C LEU A 176 17.30 12.56 1.23
N ASP A 177 16.21 11.87 0.88
CA ASP A 177 15.11 12.44 0.10
C ASP A 177 14.47 13.64 0.85
N SER A 178 14.27 13.52 2.16
CA SER A 178 13.81 14.62 3.02
C SER A 178 14.80 15.79 3.06
N ALA A 179 16.10 15.50 3.16
CA ALA A 179 17.18 16.50 3.16
C ALA A 179 17.24 17.24 1.82
N GLY A 180 17.30 16.53 0.69
CA GLY A 180 17.36 17.11 -0.66
C GLY A 180 16.17 18.04 -0.95
N LYS A 181 14.96 17.62 -0.56
CA LYS A 181 13.74 18.45 -0.61
C LYS A 181 13.79 19.68 0.30
N THR A 182 14.50 19.60 1.43
CA THR A 182 14.65 20.69 2.41
C THR A 182 15.70 21.70 1.98
N VAL A 183 16.86 21.26 1.49
CA VAL A 183 17.98 22.14 1.07
C VAL A 183 17.93 22.53 -0.41
N GLY A 184 16.98 22.00 -1.18
CA GLY A 184 16.81 22.32 -2.61
C GLY A 184 17.85 21.64 -3.52
N VAL A 185 18.37 20.48 -3.12
CA VAL A 185 19.39 19.71 -3.85
C VAL A 185 18.72 18.51 -4.52
N PRO A 186 18.63 18.45 -5.86
CA PRO A 186 18.07 17.31 -6.57
C PRO A 186 18.90 16.06 -6.38
N LEU A 187 18.23 14.91 -6.31
CA LEU A 187 18.84 13.59 -6.10
C LEU A 187 18.38 12.65 -7.24
N ARG A 188 19.29 11.81 -7.74
CA ARG A 188 19.04 10.80 -8.78
C ARG A 188 19.61 9.44 -8.40
N ALA A 189 19.04 8.37 -8.93
CA ALA A 189 19.62 7.04 -8.83
C ALA A 189 20.92 7.00 -9.67
N GLY A 190 22.04 6.60 -9.09
CA GLY A 190 23.30 6.57 -9.81
C GLY A 190 24.39 5.78 -9.10
N GLN A 191 25.20 5.05 -9.86
CA GLN A 191 26.26 4.23 -9.27
C GLN A 191 27.35 5.10 -8.64
N ILE A 192 27.74 4.75 -7.42
CA ILE A 192 28.85 5.31 -6.65
C ILE A 192 29.73 4.14 -6.25
N ALA A 193 30.77 3.88 -7.05
CA ALA A 193 31.57 2.66 -7.01
C ALA A 193 32.71 2.70 -5.98
N SER A 194 32.42 3.24 -4.80
CA SER A 194 33.38 3.63 -3.75
C SER A 194 33.17 2.84 -2.45
N ASP A 195 33.82 3.29 -1.37
CA ASP A 195 33.85 2.72 -0.01
C ASP A 195 32.51 2.21 0.53
N ASN A 196 31.38 2.84 0.16
CA ASN A 196 30.03 2.38 0.51
C ASN A 196 29.81 0.88 0.24
N ARG A 197 30.35 0.35 -0.87
CA ARG A 197 30.13 -1.04 -1.27
C ARG A 197 30.74 -2.06 -0.30
N GLN A 198 31.82 -1.73 0.39
CA GLN A 198 32.44 -2.64 1.37
C GLN A 198 31.61 -2.74 2.66
N TYR A 199 30.98 -1.64 3.08
CA TYR A 199 30.04 -1.66 4.19
C TYR A 199 28.77 -2.47 3.85
N VAL A 200 28.25 -2.33 2.62
CA VAL A 200 27.14 -3.17 2.12
C VAL A 200 27.53 -4.66 2.09
N ALA A 201 28.73 -4.99 1.63
CA ALA A 201 29.24 -6.37 1.61
C ALA A 201 29.42 -6.97 3.03
N ALA A 202 29.62 -6.13 4.05
CA ALA A 202 29.62 -6.53 5.46
C ALA A 202 28.21 -6.57 6.10
N GLY A 203 27.14 -6.34 5.32
CA GLY A 203 25.75 -6.35 5.80
C GLY A 203 25.31 -5.07 6.52
N LEU A 204 26.08 -3.98 6.43
CA LEU A 204 25.75 -2.71 7.08
C LEU A 204 24.89 -1.82 6.18
N ALA A 205 24.02 -1.01 6.80
CA ALA A 205 23.18 -0.03 6.13
C ALA A 205 24.03 1.14 5.63
N ALA A 206 24.25 1.22 4.31
CA ALA A 206 25.18 2.19 3.73
C ALA A 206 24.65 2.84 2.44
N VAL A 207 25.01 4.12 2.26
CA VAL A 207 24.81 4.86 1.01
C VAL A 207 26.12 5.49 0.54
N GLY A 208 26.31 5.57 -0.77
CA GLY A 208 27.25 6.47 -1.42
C GLY A 208 26.50 7.67 -1.99
N VAL A 209 26.96 8.88 -1.71
CA VAL A 209 26.41 10.13 -2.28
C VAL A 209 27.50 10.91 -2.99
N GLY A 210 27.24 11.31 -4.24
CA GLY A 210 28.26 11.93 -5.08
C GLY A 210 27.74 12.93 -6.11
N ALA A 211 28.49 14.02 -6.28
CA ALA A 211 28.36 14.96 -7.38
C ALA A 211 29.52 14.79 -8.38
N GLY A 212 29.35 15.28 -9.61
CA GLY A 212 30.29 15.05 -10.69
C GLY A 212 31.72 15.51 -10.41
N MET A 213 32.70 14.80 -10.98
CA MET A 213 34.13 14.99 -10.74
C MET A 213 34.83 15.55 -12.00
N PRO A 214 34.88 16.88 -12.19
CA PRO A 214 35.35 17.51 -13.43
C PRO A 214 36.85 17.33 -13.67
N GLY A 215 37.21 16.25 -14.38
CA GLY A 215 38.59 15.88 -14.69
C GLY A 215 39.08 14.61 -14.00
N TYR A 216 38.18 13.84 -13.37
CA TYR A 216 38.40 12.53 -12.75
C TYR A 216 39.60 11.73 -13.31
N HIS A 217 40.51 11.32 -12.43
CA HIS A 217 41.74 10.56 -12.72
C HIS A 217 42.76 11.22 -13.70
N THR A 218 42.60 12.51 -14.05
CA THR A 218 43.52 13.26 -14.94
C THR A 218 44.17 14.47 -14.26
N GLU A 219 45.14 15.09 -14.95
CA GLU A 219 45.70 16.42 -14.57
C GLU A 219 44.65 17.53 -14.51
N GLY A 220 43.48 17.28 -15.11
CA GLY A 220 42.35 18.20 -15.10
C GLY A 220 41.57 18.24 -13.79
N ASP A 221 41.75 17.33 -12.82
CA ASP A 221 41.03 17.38 -11.54
C ASP A 221 41.71 18.31 -10.53
N THR A 222 41.61 19.63 -10.76
CA THR A 222 42.31 20.65 -9.97
C THR A 222 41.40 21.37 -8.97
N ALA A 223 42.01 21.91 -7.90
CA ALA A 223 41.31 22.60 -6.82
C ALA A 223 40.44 23.76 -7.29
N GLU A 224 40.78 24.40 -8.41
CA GLU A 224 40.05 25.52 -9.01
C GLU A 224 38.67 25.09 -9.52
N ARG A 225 38.57 23.89 -10.11
CA ARG A 225 37.36 23.40 -10.80
C ARG A 225 36.25 22.94 -9.85
N VAL A 226 36.61 22.49 -8.66
CA VAL A 226 35.67 22.15 -7.58
C VAL A 226 34.84 23.39 -7.20
N ARG A 227 33.55 23.39 -7.52
CA ARG A 227 32.68 24.57 -7.37
C ARG A 227 32.30 24.78 -5.89
N PRO A 228 32.46 26.00 -5.33
CA PRO A 228 32.05 26.31 -3.96
C PRO A 228 30.57 26.01 -3.68
N ASP A 229 29.70 26.22 -4.68
CA ASP A 229 28.27 25.99 -4.56
C ASP A 229 27.94 24.49 -4.47
N THR A 230 28.69 23.62 -5.16
CA THR A 230 28.54 22.15 -5.05
C THR A 230 28.98 21.66 -3.67
N LEU A 231 30.13 22.14 -3.18
CA LEU A 231 30.58 21.84 -1.81
C LEU A 231 29.53 22.27 -0.77
N THR A 232 28.91 23.44 -0.97
CA THR A 232 27.85 23.97 -0.10
C THR A 232 26.57 23.15 -0.19
N ALA A 233 26.16 22.72 -1.39
CA ALA A 233 25.03 21.83 -1.61
C ALA A 233 25.23 20.46 -0.95
N MET A 234 26.39 19.82 -1.17
CA MET A 234 26.72 18.52 -0.58
C MET A 234 26.82 18.58 0.95
N ALA A 235 27.48 19.60 1.51
CA ALA A 235 27.54 19.79 2.96
C ALA A 235 26.14 20.04 3.57
N SER A 236 25.30 20.85 2.92
CA SER A 236 23.92 21.10 3.37
C SER A 236 23.07 19.83 3.33
N LEU A 237 23.19 19.03 2.26
CA LEU A 237 22.51 17.75 2.09
C LEU A 237 22.90 16.76 3.19
N VAL A 238 24.20 16.55 3.42
CA VAL A 238 24.71 15.62 4.44
C VAL A 238 24.30 16.07 5.84
N VAL A 239 24.44 17.36 6.16
CA VAL A 239 24.03 17.93 7.47
C VAL A 239 22.53 17.72 7.72
N ALA A 240 21.67 18.07 6.76
CA ALA A 240 20.23 17.85 6.87
C ALA A 240 19.86 16.35 6.94
N THR A 241 20.61 15.47 6.27
CA THR A 241 20.40 14.01 6.34
C THR A 241 20.67 13.48 7.74
N VAL A 242 21.77 13.90 8.39
CA VAL A 242 22.05 13.47 9.77
C VAL A 242 21.02 14.05 10.75
N GLU A 243 20.55 15.29 10.55
CA GLU A 243 19.47 15.88 11.36
C GLU A 243 18.12 15.13 11.20
N HIS A 244 17.79 14.67 9.99
CA HIS A 244 16.64 13.79 9.76
C HIS A 244 16.84 12.39 10.41
N LEU A 245 18.00 11.76 10.28
CA LEU A 245 18.30 10.48 10.95
C LEU A 245 18.26 10.59 12.48
N ALA A 246 18.61 11.75 13.03
CA ALA A 246 18.59 12.04 14.46
C ALA A 246 17.16 12.23 14.99
N THR A 247 16.34 13.03 14.31
CA THR A 247 14.91 13.22 14.67
C THR A 247 14.09 11.95 14.47
N GLN A 248 14.47 11.08 13.53
CA GLN A 248 13.95 9.71 13.41
C GLN A 248 14.36 8.75 14.56
N HIS A 249 15.16 9.19 15.55
CA HIS A 249 15.60 8.33 16.68
C HIS A 249 14.94 8.72 17.99
N THR A 250 14.95 10.02 18.31
CA THR A 250 14.38 10.60 19.55
C THR A 250 12.94 10.15 19.82
N ASN A 251 12.18 9.95 18.74
CA ASN A 251 10.76 9.58 18.72
C ASN A 251 10.49 8.11 19.08
N SER A 252 11.51 7.36 19.48
CA SER A 252 11.40 5.95 19.90
C SER A 252 11.45 5.77 21.43
N SER A 253 11.75 6.83 22.20
CA SER A 253 12.38 6.69 23.52
C SER A 253 11.46 7.01 24.71
N THR A 254 10.34 7.71 24.53
CA THR A 254 9.51 8.22 25.64
C THR A 254 8.01 8.22 25.31
N GLN A 255 7.30 7.16 25.69
CA GLN A 255 5.83 7.15 25.69
C GLN A 255 5.23 7.48 27.06
N THR A 256 4.41 8.53 27.12
CA THR A 256 3.31 8.68 28.09
C THR A 256 2.13 9.32 27.38
N PHE A 257 1.04 8.57 27.21
CA PHE A 257 -0.14 9.03 26.45
C PHE A 257 -0.81 10.25 27.10
N GLY A 258 -0.95 11.32 26.32
CA GLY A 258 -1.71 12.54 26.66
C GLY A 258 -2.51 13.01 25.44
N ALA A 259 -3.48 13.89 25.64
CA ALA A 259 -4.32 14.37 24.53
C ALA A 259 -3.51 15.26 23.58
N GLY A 260 -3.35 14.79 22.33
CA GLY A 260 -2.41 15.33 21.36
C GLY A 260 -2.61 16.79 20.96
N THR A 261 -1.54 17.58 21.08
CA THR A 261 -1.41 18.90 20.43
C THR A 261 -0.65 18.79 19.10
N MET A 262 -0.53 19.90 18.37
CA MET A 262 0.02 20.05 17.00
C MET A 262 1.52 19.68 16.80
N SER A 263 2.07 18.72 17.54
CA SER A 263 3.50 18.38 17.58
C SER A 263 3.83 16.88 17.60
N GLU A 264 2.84 16.00 17.49
CA GLU A 264 3.04 14.55 17.49
C GLU A 264 3.67 14.07 16.17
N PRO A 265 4.78 13.30 16.20
CA PRO A 265 5.41 12.75 14.99
C PRO A 265 4.51 11.77 14.24
N LEU A 266 4.54 11.82 12.91
CA LEU A 266 3.70 10.98 12.05
C LEU A 266 3.93 9.47 12.27
N ASN A 267 5.09 9.04 12.78
CA ASN A 267 5.37 7.64 13.08
C ASN A 267 4.85 7.17 14.46
N GLU A 268 4.57 8.09 15.38
CA GLU A 268 4.00 7.79 16.71
C GLU A 268 2.47 7.68 16.67
N LEU A 269 1.82 8.32 15.68
CA LEU A 269 0.37 8.29 15.52
C LEU A 269 -0.16 6.91 15.07
N PRO A 270 -1.34 6.48 15.53
CA PRO A 270 -1.92 5.18 15.18
C PRO A 270 -2.41 5.14 13.72
N VAL A 271 -2.56 3.93 13.19
CA VAL A 271 -3.39 3.68 11.99
C VAL A 271 -4.87 3.72 12.40
N MET A 272 -5.69 4.56 11.76
CA MET A 272 -7.13 4.57 12.03
C MET A 272 -7.84 3.58 11.11
N VAL A 273 -8.60 2.65 11.68
CA VAL A 273 -9.50 1.76 10.95
C VAL A 273 -10.93 2.25 11.15
N ILE A 274 -11.64 2.56 10.07
CA ILE A 274 -13.00 3.11 10.13
C ILE A 274 -14.01 2.01 9.74
N GLY A 275 -14.83 1.60 10.70
CA GLY A 275 -15.79 0.49 10.61
C GLY A 275 -15.25 -0.79 11.26
N ALA A 276 -15.98 -1.33 12.25
CA ALA A 276 -15.67 -2.61 12.90
C ALA A 276 -16.47 -3.77 12.28
N GLY A 277 -16.66 -3.74 10.96
CA GLY A 277 -17.15 -4.87 10.17
C GLY A 277 -16.07 -5.96 9.98
N PRO A 278 -16.36 -7.05 9.24
CA PRO A 278 -15.43 -8.16 9.05
C PRO A 278 -14.06 -7.72 8.53
N VAL A 279 -14.05 -6.86 7.51
CA VAL A 279 -12.84 -6.39 6.84
C VAL A 279 -12.03 -5.44 7.74
N GLY A 280 -12.69 -4.56 8.49
CA GLY A 280 -12.02 -3.68 9.46
C GLY A 280 -11.44 -4.43 10.66
N LEU A 281 -12.15 -5.46 11.16
CA LEU A 281 -11.61 -6.33 12.21
C LEU A 281 -10.50 -7.26 11.71
N ALA A 282 -10.52 -7.69 10.45
CA ALA A 282 -9.38 -8.36 9.83
C ALA A 282 -8.16 -7.42 9.72
N ALA A 283 -8.36 -6.17 9.27
CA ALA A 283 -7.28 -5.17 9.26
C ALA A 283 -6.70 -4.94 10.68
N ALA A 284 -7.55 -4.83 11.71
CA ALA A 284 -7.13 -4.75 13.10
C ALA A 284 -6.35 -6.00 13.57
N ALA A 285 -6.73 -7.20 13.12
CA ALA A 285 -6.00 -8.44 13.41
C ALA A 285 -4.61 -8.49 12.76
N HIS A 286 -4.50 -8.08 11.49
CA HIS A 286 -3.20 -7.95 10.80
C HIS A 286 -2.31 -6.86 11.42
N LEU A 287 -2.89 -5.74 11.87
CA LEU A 287 -2.16 -4.66 12.55
C LEU A 287 -1.61 -5.13 13.90
N ALA A 288 -2.45 -5.81 14.70
CA ALA A 288 -2.06 -6.45 15.95
C ALA A 288 -0.95 -7.50 15.76
N ALA A 289 -1.10 -8.39 14.77
CA ALA A 289 -0.11 -9.42 14.46
C ALA A 289 1.26 -8.86 14.02
N ARG A 290 1.30 -7.60 13.55
CA ARG A 290 2.52 -6.89 13.12
C ARG A 290 3.01 -5.84 14.14
N ASN A 291 2.41 -5.76 15.32
CA ASN A 291 2.70 -4.76 16.37
C ASN A 291 2.62 -3.29 15.90
N VAL A 292 1.84 -3.01 14.86
CA VAL A 292 1.55 -1.63 14.42
C VAL A 292 0.43 -1.08 15.30
N ASP A 293 0.59 0.08 15.93
CA ASP A 293 -0.49 0.63 16.75
C ASP A 293 -1.64 1.19 15.92
N PHE A 294 -2.86 1.01 16.42
CA PHE A 294 -4.09 1.31 15.70
C PHE A 294 -5.26 1.65 16.62
N LEU A 295 -6.28 2.29 16.05
CA LEU A 295 -7.57 2.52 16.68
C LEU A 295 -8.69 2.20 15.69
N VAL A 296 -9.72 1.48 16.13
CA VAL A 296 -10.90 1.14 15.33
C VAL A 296 -12.07 2.02 15.76
N LEU A 297 -12.65 2.78 14.83
CA LEU A 297 -13.83 3.61 15.07
C LEU A 297 -15.06 2.93 14.45
N GLU A 298 -16.11 2.70 15.24
CA GLU A 298 -17.38 2.15 14.79
C GLU A 298 -18.51 3.11 15.18
N SER A 299 -19.37 3.43 14.22
CA SER A 299 -20.52 4.31 14.41
C SER A 299 -21.67 3.63 15.18
N GLY A 300 -21.78 2.31 15.09
CA GLY A 300 -22.73 1.51 15.87
C GLY A 300 -22.32 1.31 17.33
N ASP A 301 -23.28 0.82 18.12
CA ASP A 301 -23.12 0.44 19.52
C ASP A 301 -22.42 -0.93 19.72
N ALA A 302 -22.21 -1.69 18.65
CA ALA A 302 -21.53 -2.97 18.65
C ALA A 302 -20.75 -3.24 17.35
N VAL A 303 -19.63 -3.97 17.45
CA VAL A 303 -18.82 -4.39 16.28
C VAL A 303 -19.64 -5.21 15.30
N GLY A 304 -19.60 -4.89 14.00
CA GLY A 304 -20.45 -5.53 13.00
C GLY A 304 -21.93 -5.13 13.09
N ALA A 305 -22.22 -3.87 13.45
CA ALA A 305 -23.58 -3.33 13.57
C ALA A 305 -24.44 -3.56 12.32
N ALA A 306 -23.89 -3.32 11.12
CA ALA A 306 -24.59 -3.56 9.85
C ALA A 306 -25.04 -5.02 9.68
N ILE A 307 -24.25 -5.99 10.14
CA ILE A 307 -24.54 -7.43 9.99
C ILE A 307 -25.67 -7.87 10.92
N ARG A 308 -25.83 -7.24 12.09
CA ARG A 308 -26.97 -7.53 13.00
C ARG A 308 -28.31 -7.19 12.36
N GLN A 309 -28.38 -6.15 11.53
CA GLN A 309 -29.62 -5.74 10.87
C GLN A 309 -30.17 -6.85 9.95
N TRP A 310 -29.29 -7.62 9.32
CA TRP A 310 -29.62 -8.81 8.52
C TRP A 310 -29.18 -10.13 9.19
N GLY A 311 -29.08 -10.17 10.52
CA GLY A 311 -28.49 -11.31 11.26
C GLY A 311 -29.19 -12.66 11.03
N HIS A 312 -30.47 -12.63 10.66
CA HIS A 312 -31.28 -13.80 10.30
C HIS A 312 -30.88 -14.45 8.96
N VAL A 313 -30.22 -13.70 8.06
CA VAL A 313 -29.90 -14.16 6.69
C VAL A 313 -28.73 -15.13 6.71
N ARG A 314 -28.88 -16.28 6.03
CA ARG A 314 -27.79 -17.25 5.82
C ARG A 314 -26.90 -16.82 4.65
N LEU A 315 -25.59 -16.86 4.87
CA LEU A 315 -24.57 -16.59 3.85
C LEU A 315 -24.54 -17.70 2.79
N PHE A 316 -24.13 -17.37 1.57
CA PHE A 316 -23.90 -18.35 0.51
C PHE A 316 -22.50 -18.97 0.55
N SER A 317 -21.57 -18.36 1.30
CA SER A 317 -20.21 -18.85 1.53
C SER A 317 -20.08 -19.64 2.84
N PRO A 318 -19.37 -20.78 2.86
CA PRO A 318 -19.05 -21.53 4.08
C PRO A 318 -17.98 -20.84 4.93
N TRP A 319 -17.89 -21.23 6.21
CA TRP A 319 -17.00 -20.62 7.21
C TRP A 319 -15.55 -20.43 6.77
N ARG A 320 -14.98 -21.35 5.97
CA ARG A 320 -13.60 -21.27 5.47
C ARG A 320 -13.28 -20.02 4.64
N TYR A 321 -14.28 -19.38 4.01
CA TYR A 321 -14.11 -18.10 3.29
C TYR A 321 -14.61 -16.88 4.09
N ASN A 322 -15.10 -17.10 5.31
CA ASN A 322 -15.72 -16.08 6.16
C ASN A 322 -14.86 -15.69 7.37
N ILE A 323 -13.74 -16.39 7.61
CA ILE A 323 -12.78 -16.14 8.69
C ILE A 323 -11.43 -15.72 8.07
N ASP A 324 -10.82 -14.66 8.57
CA ASP A 324 -9.47 -14.22 8.19
C ASP A 324 -8.38 -15.03 8.93
N SER A 325 -7.21 -15.18 8.31
CA SER A 325 -6.11 -16.02 8.84
C SER A 325 -5.42 -15.42 10.06
N ALA A 326 -5.18 -14.11 10.12
CA ALA A 326 -4.61 -13.45 11.30
C ALA A 326 -5.64 -13.36 12.43
N ALA A 327 -6.90 -13.07 12.10
CA ALA A 327 -8.01 -13.10 13.04
C ALA A 327 -8.18 -14.48 13.69
N ARG A 328 -8.09 -15.56 12.89
CA ARG A 328 -8.09 -16.94 13.37
C ARG A 328 -6.91 -17.20 14.31
N ALA A 329 -5.70 -16.79 13.95
CA ALA A 329 -4.51 -17.00 14.77
C ALA A 329 -4.59 -16.31 16.14
N LEU A 330 -5.18 -15.10 16.21
CA LEU A 330 -5.45 -14.41 17.48
C LEU A 330 -6.56 -15.09 18.29
N LEU A 331 -7.61 -15.59 17.62
CA LEU A 331 -8.70 -16.31 18.27
C LEU A 331 -8.24 -17.63 18.89
N GLU A 332 -7.51 -18.46 18.16
CA GLU A 332 -7.04 -19.77 18.64
C GLU A 332 -6.12 -19.63 19.88
N GLN A 333 -5.33 -18.55 19.97
CA GLN A 333 -4.56 -18.20 21.19
C GLN A 333 -5.44 -17.94 22.43
N SER A 334 -6.68 -17.46 22.23
CA SER A 334 -7.66 -17.23 23.32
C SER A 334 -8.42 -18.50 23.74
N GLY A 335 -8.13 -19.66 23.15
CA GLY A 335 -8.87 -20.90 23.37
C GLY A 335 -10.18 -21.01 22.60
N TRP A 336 -10.40 -20.14 21.60
CA TRP A 336 -11.55 -20.21 20.71
C TRP A 336 -11.51 -21.46 19.83
N SER A 337 -12.66 -22.11 19.66
CA SER A 337 -12.81 -23.28 18.78
C SER A 337 -13.47 -22.89 17.46
N ALA A 338 -12.79 -23.17 16.35
CA ALA A 338 -13.30 -22.87 15.01
C ALA A 338 -14.63 -23.60 14.73
N PRO A 339 -15.60 -22.94 14.06
CA PRO A 339 -16.75 -23.61 13.46
C PRO A 339 -16.34 -24.65 12.41
N ASP A 340 -17.29 -25.53 12.06
CA ASP A 340 -17.16 -26.42 10.90
C ASP A 340 -16.91 -25.59 9.62
N ALA A 341 -15.80 -25.88 8.95
CA ALA A 341 -15.27 -25.12 7.83
C ALA A 341 -16.22 -25.08 6.61
N ASP A 342 -17.09 -26.08 6.46
CA ASP A 342 -17.94 -26.29 5.28
C ASP A 342 -19.41 -25.87 5.52
N VAL A 343 -19.75 -25.45 6.74
CA VAL A 343 -21.09 -24.93 7.07
C VAL A 343 -21.22 -23.46 6.69
N ASN A 344 -22.35 -23.08 6.08
CA ASN A 344 -22.72 -21.69 5.80
C ASN A 344 -23.39 -21.03 7.02
N PRO A 345 -22.78 -20.05 7.72
CA PRO A 345 -23.39 -19.37 8.85
C PRO A 345 -24.49 -18.37 8.47
N THR A 346 -25.30 -17.97 9.46
CA THR A 346 -26.07 -16.72 9.40
C THR A 346 -25.22 -15.49 9.72
N GLY A 347 -25.73 -14.29 9.43
CA GLY A 347 -25.11 -13.03 9.88
C GLY A 347 -24.95 -12.96 11.40
N ALA A 348 -25.92 -13.48 12.16
CA ALA A 348 -25.84 -13.61 13.62
C ALA A 348 -24.75 -14.61 14.05
N GLU A 349 -24.68 -15.79 13.42
CA GLU A 349 -23.61 -16.76 13.71
C GLU A 349 -22.21 -16.17 13.40
N LEU A 350 -22.05 -15.45 12.29
CA LEU A 350 -20.82 -14.75 11.92
C LEU A 350 -20.42 -13.70 12.97
N VAL A 351 -21.39 -12.96 13.49
CA VAL A 351 -21.21 -11.98 14.56
C VAL A 351 -20.82 -12.64 15.89
N GLU A 352 -21.63 -13.59 16.36
CA GLU A 352 -21.54 -14.16 17.70
C GLU A 352 -20.37 -15.15 17.86
N ARG A 353 -20.07 -15.91 16.81
CA ARG A 353 -19.05 -16.98 16.85
C ARG A 353 -17.69 -16.54 16.33
N TYR A 354 -17.57 -15.37 15.69
CA TYR A 354 -16.30 -14.91 15.12
C TYR A 354 -16.01 -13.42 15.42
N LEU A 355 -16.83 -12.48 14.95
CA LEU A 355 -16.50 -11.04 15.04
C LEU A 355 -16.48 -10.49 16.47
N ALA A 356 -17.47 -10.86 17.30
CA ALA A 356 -17.53 -10.41 18.70
C ALA A 356 -16.45 -11.06 19.59
N PRO A 357 -16.15 -12.38 19.47
CA PRO A 357 -14.97 -12.99 20.08
C PRO A 357 -13.65 -12.31 19.67
N LEU A 358 -13.47 -12.01 18.38
CA LEU A 358 -12.25 -11.36 17.85
C LEU A 358 -12.05 -9.97 18.45
N ALA A 359 -13.11 -9.16 18.48
CA ALA A 359 -13.13 -7.85 19.13
C ALA A 359 -12.91 -7.90 20.65
N ALA A 360 -13.15 -9.05 21.29
CA ALA A 360 -12.98 -9.23 22.73
C ALA A 360 -11.55 -9.65 23.14
N THR A 361 -10.70 -10.05 22.19
CA THR A 361 -9.28 -10.41 22.39
C THR A 361 -8.48 -9.28 23.05
N GLU A 362 -7.44 -9.62 23.81
CA GLU A 362 -6.62 -8.64 24.55
C GLU A 362 -5.97 -7.61 23.62
N GLN A 363 -5.49 -8.06 22.46
CA GLN A 363 -4.78 -7.26 21.46
C GLN A 363 -5.69 -6.19 20.79
N ILE A 364 -6.99 -6.48 20.65
CA ILE A 364 -7.94 -5.64 19.91
C ILE A 364 -8.89 -4.87 20.84
N ARG A 365 -9.37 -5.48 21.94
CA ARG A 365 -10.40 -4.92 22.85
C ARG A 365 -10.17 -3.47 23.25
N ALA A 366 -8.93 -3.11 23.65
CA ALA A 366 -8.61 -1.77 24.13
C ALA A 366 -8.58 -0.70 23.03
N ARG A 367 -8.54 -1.12 21.75
CA ARG A 367 -8.38 -0.28 20.57
C ARG A 367 -9.69 -0.01 19.81
N ILE A 368 -10.82 -0.57 20.23
CA ILE A 368 -12.13 -0.30 19.62
C ILE A 368 -12.85 0.85 20.34
N ARG A 369 -13.41 1.78 19.56
CA ARG A 369 -14.34 2.82 20.01
C ARG A 369 -15.68 2.64 19.30
N LEU A 370 -16.71 2.33 20.07
CA LEU A 370 -18.10 2.17 19.62
C LEU A 370 -18.84 3.52 19.78
N GLY A 371 -19.91 3.75 19.00
CA GLY A 371 -20.61 5.04 18.96
C GLY A 371 -19.76 6.22 18.46
N HIS A 372 -18.67 5.95 17.74
CA HIS A 372 -17.71 6.93 17.23
C HIS A 372 -17.86 7.05 15.70
N LYS A 373 -18.76 7.96 15.28
CA LYS A 373 -19.11 8.16 13.88
C LYS A 373 -18.16 9.17 13.23
N VAL A 374 -17.29 8.72 12.32
CA VAL A 374 -16.48 9.64 11.50
C VAL A 374 -17.40 10.46 10.58
N THR A 375 -17.17 11.77 10.53
CA THR A 375 -17.96 12.73 9.72
C THR A 375 -17.13 13.48 8.69
N ALA A 376 -15.81 13.62 8.90
CA ALA A 376 -14.88 14.19 7.92
C ALA A 376 -13.45 13.71 8.15
N ILE A 377 -12.66 13.67 7.07
CA ILE A 377 -11.25 13.30 7.05
C ILE A 377 -10.50 14.33 6.18
N SER A 378 -9.40 14.87 6.70
CA SER A 378 -8.56 15.85 6.02
C SER A 378 -7.10 15.71 6.48
N ARG A 379 -6.25 16.69 6.20
CA ARG A 379 -4.85 16.77 6.66
C ARG A 379 -4.65 17.95 7.60
N VAL A 380 -3.90 17.76 8.68
CA VAL A 380 -3.63 18.82 9.67
C VAL A 380 -2.95 20.03 8.99
N GLY A 381 -3.65 21.16 8.96
CA GLY A 381 -3.14 22.42 8.39
C GLY A 381 -3.00 22.47 6.85
N VAL A 382 -3.56 21.49 6.12
CA VAL A 382 -3.39 21.34 4.66
C VAL A 382 -4.72 20.99 3.98
N ASP A 383 -5.36 21.97 3.34
CA ASP A 383 -6.52 21.76 2.47
C ASP A 383 -6.19 20.87 1.26
N ARG A 384 -7.22 20.32 0.60
CA ARG A 384 -7.08 19.43 -0.55
C ARG A 384 -6.27 20.01 -1.73
N VAL A 385 -6.25 21.33 -1.92
CA VAL A 385 -5.56 21.99 -3.05
C VAL A 385 -4.05 22.11 -2.80
N ARG A 386 -3.63 22.35 -1.56
CA ARG A 386 -2.22 22.47 -1.19
C ARG A 386 -1.46 21.13 -1.31
N SER A 387 -0.49 21.05 -2.23
CA SER A 387 0.34 19.86 -2.44
C SER A 387 1.62 19.78 -1.60
N ARG A 388 2.27 20.92 -1.30
CA ARG A 388 3.60 20.90 -0.64
C ARG A 388 3.49 20.37 0.80
N SER A 389 4.16 19.25 1.06
CA SER A 389 4.25 18.56 2.36
C SER A 389 2.90 18.01 2.87
N ARG A 390 1.96 17.72 1.96
CA ARG A 390 0.68 17.09 2.29
C ARG A 390 0.87 15.64 2.75
N GLU A 391 1.79 14.94 2.12
CA GLU A 391 2.16 13.54 2.35
C GLU A 391 2.72 13.30 3.77
N PHE A 392 3.31 14.33 4.39
CA PHE A 392 3.87 14.28 5.74
C PHE A 392 2.94 14.85 6.82
N ALA A 393 1.81 15.46 6.44
CA ALA A 393 0.84 15.98 7.39
C ALA A 393 -0.01 14.83 7.96
N PRO A 394 -0.23 14.74 9.29
CA PRO A 394 -1.17 13.79 9.86
C PRO A 394 -2.57 13.90 9.25
N PHE A 395 -3.29 12.78 9.19
CA PHE A 395 -4.73 12.82 8.96
C PHE A 395 -5.42 13.45 10.16
N LEU A 396 -6.33 14.40 9.91
CA LEU A 396 -7.30 14.88 10.88
C LEU A 396 -8.62 14.18 10.62
N ILE A 397 -9.15 13.51 11.63
CA ILE A 397 -10.33 12.64 11.54
C ILE A 397 -11.37 13.18 12.52
N ARG A 398 -12.42 13.81 11.99
CA ARG A 398 -13.50 14.38 12.80
C ARG A 398 -14.54 13.32 13.12
N VAL A 399 -14.79 13.12 14.41
CA VAL A 399 -15.66 12.11 14.97
C VAL A 399 -16.80 12.75 15.74
N GLU A 400 -18.01 12.29 15.49
CA GLU A 400 -19.21 12.59 16.27
C GLU A 400 -19.38 11.50 17.35
N VAL A 401 -19.44 11.92 18.62
CA VAL A 401 -19.62 11.08 19.81
C VAL A 401 -20.65 11.77 20.71
N ASP A 402 -21.74 11.09 21.07
CA ASP A 402 -22.85 11.65 21.87
C ASP A 402 -23.38 13.03 21.36
N GLY A 403 -23.33 13.25 20.04
CA GLY A 403 -23.73 14.49 19.39
C GLY A 403 -22.71 15.64 19.49
N GLN A 404 -21.53 15.40 20.05
CA GLN A 404 -20.40 16.35 20.08
C GLN A 404 -19.36 15.96 19.03
N LEU A 405 -18.72 16.98 18.42
CA LEU A 405 -17.64 16.77 17.45
C LEU A 405 -16.28 16.90 18.13
N THR A 406 -15.41 15.91 17.92
CA THR A 406 -14.01 15.90 18.34
C THR A 406 -13.11 15.53 17.17
N ASP A 407 -11.86 15.97 17.18
CA ASP A 407 -10.87 15.66 16.15
C ASP A 407 -9.83 14.68 16.72
N LEU A 408 -9.51 13.65 15.94
CA LEU A 408 -8.44 12.68 16.22
C LEU A 408 -7.36 12.76 15.13
N HIS A 409 -6.14 12.33 15.45
CA HIS A 409 -5.03 12.26 14.50
C HIS A 409 -4.64 10.81 14.17
N ALA A 410 -4.13 10.60 12.95
CA ALA A 410 -3.64 9.29 12.50
C ALA A 410 -2.50 9.42 11.48
N ARG A 411 -1.64 8.40 11.41
CA ARG A 411 -0.58 8.28 10.39
C ARG A 411 -1.08 7.79 9.04
N ALA A 412 -2.13 6.98 9.07
CA ALA A 412 -2.78 6.36 7.93
C ALA A 412 -4.24 6.05 8.26
N VAL A 413 -5.06 5.89 7.23
CA VAL A 413 -6.49 5.58 7.35
C VAL A 413 -6.85 4.39 6.48
N ILE A 414 -7.44 3.38 7.10
CA ILE A 414 -8.09 2.25 6.44
C ILE A 414 -9.60 2.46 6.55
N ASP A 415 -10.23 2.87 5.45
CA ASP A 415 -11.67 3.07 5.37
C ASP A 415 -12.36 1.76 4.96
N ALA A 416 -12.98 1.11 5.94
CA ALA A 416 -13.71 -0.14 5.81
C ALA A 416 -15.22 0.05 6.08
N THR A 417 -15.78 1.25 5.88
CA THR A 417 -17.21 1.53 6.21
C THR A 417 -18.20 0.72 5.37
N GLY A 418 -17.74 0.13 4.26
CA GLY A 418 -18.59 -0.58 3.31
C GLY A 418 -19.62 0.35 2.64
N THR A 419 -20.76 -0.24 2.27
CA THR A 419 -21.82 0.41 1.46
C THR A 419 -23.22 0.32 2.08
N TRP A 420 -23.41 -0.48 3.13
CA TRP A 420 -24.73 -0.84 3.68
C TRP A 420 -25.57 0.38 4.12
N ASN A 421 -24.93 1.39 4.73
CA ASN A 421 -25.62 2.59 5.21
C ASN A 421 -25.99 3.58 4.08
N THR A 422 -25.75 3.24 2.81
CA THR A 422 -26.02 4.11 1.67
C THR A 422 -26.72 3.32 0.54
N PRO A 423 -28.03 3.04 0.69
CA PRO A 423 -28.80 2.34 -0.34
C PRO A 423 -28.89 3.13 -1.65
N ASN A 424 -29.19 2.40 -2.72
CA ASN A 424 -29.67 2.98 -3.96
C ASN A 424 -31.15 3.37 -3.83
N VAL A 425 -31.52 4.41 -4.59
CA VAL A 425 -32.89 4.90 -4.71
C VAL A 425 -33.82 3.86 -5.35
N LEU A 426 -35.13 4.02 -5.15
CA LEU A 426 -36.18 3.26 -5.86
C LEU A 426 -36.43 3.80 -7.27
N GLY A 427 -36.23 5.11 -7.48
CA GLY A 427 -36.51 5.79 -8.73
C GLY A 427 -35.66 5.34 -9.94
N ALA A 428 -36.27 5.46 -11.12
CA ALA A 428 -35.64 5.17 -12.39
C ALA A 428 -34.48 6.13 -12.70
N SER A 429 -33.62 5.73 -13.65
CA SER A 429 -32.45 6.50 -14.09
C SER A 429 -31.42 6.86 -12.99
N GLY A 430 -31.50 6.23 -11.81
CA GLY A 430 -30.56 6.46 -10.70
C GLY A 430 -30.85 7.71 -9.87
N LEU A 431 -32.02 8.33 -10.05
CA LEU A 431 -32.51 9.47 -9.28
C LEU A 431 -33.65 9.03 -8.34
N PRO A 432 -33.88 9.70 -7.20
CA PRO A 432 -35.07 9.46 -6.38
C PRO A 432 -36.35 9.62 -7.21
N ALA A 433 -37.34 8.77 -6.98
CA ALA A 433 -38.69 8.96 -7.50
C ALA A 433 -39.33 10.20 -6.85
N TYR A 434 -40.24 10.86 -7.56
CA TYR A 434 -41.05 11.94 -6.97
C TYR A 434 -41.84 11.37 -5.79
N GLY A 435 -41.72 11.95 -4.58
CA GLY A 435 -42.38 11.44 -3.38
C GLY A 435 -41.61 10.34 -2.61
N GLU A 436 -40.40 9.93 -3.05
CA GLU A 436 -39.63 8.87 -2.39
C GLU A 436 -39.16 9.27 -0.98
N ALA A 437 -38.75 10.52 -0.78
CA ALA A 437 -38.34 11.02 0.54
C ALA A 437 -39.53 11.12 1.50
N GLU A 438 -40.67 11.59 1.02
CA GLU A 438 -41.93 11.71 1.74
C GLU A 438 -42.53 10.33 2.11
N ALA A 439 -42.26 9.30 1.31
CA ALA A 439 -42.72 7.92 1.52
C ALA A 439 -41.76 7.06 2.37
N THR A 440 -40.65 7.60 2.90
CA THR A 440 -39.62 6.84 3.64
C THR A 440 -40.20 5.95 4.75
N ALA A 441 -41.27 6.39 5.44
CA ALA A 441 -41.94 5.59 6.48
C ALA A 441 -42.54 4.25 5.98
N PHE A 442 -42.76 4.11 4.67
CA PHE A 442 -43.31 2.92 4.00
C PHE A 442 -42.26 2.10 3.25
N ILE A 443 -41.02 2.58 3.18
CA ILE A 443 -39.92 1.99 2.43
C ILE A 443 -38.92 1.38 3.42
N ASP A 444 -38.83 0.06 3.44
CA ASP A 444 -37.73 -0.64 4.09
C ASP A 444 -36.65 -0.95 3.04
N HIS A 445 -35.38 -0.82 3.40
CA HIS A 445 -34.29 -1.26 2.53
C HIS A 445 -34.03 -2.77 2.68
N ALA A 446 -33.23 -3.32 1.76
CA ALA A 446 -32.99 -4.75 1.57
C ALA A 446 -32.88 -5.60 2.86
N LEU A 447 -33.48 -6.81 2.83
CA LEU A 447 -33.41 -7.86 3.86
C LEU A 447 -34.05 -7.50 5.23
N PRO A 448 -35.33 -7.06 5.28
CA PRO A 448 -36.08 -6.98 6.54
C PRO A 448 -36.38 -8.38 7.11
N ASP A 449 -36.34 -8.52 8.44
CA ASP A 449 -36.66 -9.77 9.15
C ASP A 449 -38.18 -10.02 9.23
N VAL A 450 -38.80 -10.35 8.09
CA VAL A 450 -40.26 -10.49 7.96
C VAL A 450 -40.84 -11.69 8.71
N LEU A 451 -40.00 -12.66 9.09
CA LEU A 451 -40.43 -13.84 9.87
C LEU A 451 -40.27 -13.61 11.39
N GLY A 452 -39.23 -12.89 11.80
CA GLY A 452 -38.95 -12.51 13.18
C GLY A 452 -39.34 -11.06 13.50
N ALA A 453 -38.35 -10.20 13.72
CA ALA A 453 -38.50 -8.89 14.35
C ALA A 453 -39.44 -7.92 13.59
N ALA A 454 -39.50 -7.99 12.26
CA ALA A 454 -40.38 -7.15 11.44
C ALA A 454 -41.75 -7.79 11.14
N ARG A 455 -42.05 -9.00 11.63
CA ARG A 455 -43.28 -9.75 11.29
C ARG A 455 -44.56 -8.91 11.41
N ALA A 456 -44.74 -8.15 12.50
CA ALA A 456 -45.91 -7.30 12.72
C ALA A 456 -46.05 -6.14 11.70
N THR A 457 -44.97 -5.77 11.02
CA THR A 457 -44.98 -4.78 9.94
C THR A 457 -45.50 -5.36 8.62
N TYR A 458 -45.35 -6.67 8.41
CA TYR A 458 -45.57 -7.36 7.12
C TYR A 458 -46.72 -8.38 7.09
N ALA A 459 -47.04 -9.02 8.22
CA ALA A 459 -48.07 -10.05 8.31
C ALA A 459 -49.46 -9.50 7.95
N GLY A 460 -50.17 -10.21 7.07
CA GLY A 460 -51.51 -9.85 6.61
C GLY A 460 -51.56 -8.62 5.70
N LYS A 461 -50.43 -8.20 5.12
CA LYS A 461 -50.31 -6.99 4.29
C LYS A 461 -49.75 -7.27 2.90
N HIS A 462 -49.95 -6.32 1.99
CA HIS A 462 -49.40 -6.34 0.66
C HIS A 462 -48.03 -5.63 0.60
N THR A 463 -47.00 -6.36 0.17
CA THR A 463 -45.63 -5.85 0.02
C THR A 463 -45.21 -5.81 -1.44
N LEU A 464 -44.66 -4.67 -1.87
CA LEU A 464 -43.99 -4.50 -3.16
C LEU A 464 -42.46 -4.64 -2.99
N VAL A 465 -41.87 -5.72 -3.50
CA VAL A 465 -40.41 -5.90 -3.53
C VAL A 465 -39.87 -5.38 -4.86
N VAL A 466 -39.00 -4.37 -4.82
CA VAL A 466 -38.41 -3.74 -6.01
C VAL A 466 -36.93 -4.10 -6.15
N GLY A 467 -36.58 -4.80 -7.22
CA GLY A 467 -35.19 -5.22 -7.50
C GLY A 467 -35.07 -6.69 -7.92
N ALA A 468 -33.92 -7.06 -8.51
CA ALA A 468 -33.68 -8.39 -9.10
C ALA A 468 -32.42 -9.10 -8.56
N GLY A 469 -31.76 -8.56 -7.53
CA GLY A 469 -30.61 -9.19 -6.87
C GLY A 469 -31.01 -10.18 -5.78
N TYR A 470 -30.05 -10.93 -5.23
CA TYR A 470 -30.29 -11.95 -4.20
C TYR A 470 -31.01 -11.42 -2.94
N SER A 471 -30.85 -10.14 -2.60
CA SER A 471 -31.62 -9.51 -1.51
C SER A 471 -33.12 -9.51 -1.77
N ALA A 472 -33.56 -9.32 -3.02
CA ALA A 472 -34.96 -9.43 -3.40
C ALA A 472 -35.44 -10.88 -3.31
N VAL A 473 -34.63 -11.83 -3.83
CA VAL A 473 -34.91 -13.28 -3.79
C VAL A 473 -35.15 -13.77 -2.36
N ASN A 474 -34.23 -13.48 -1.43
CA ASN A 474 -34.35 -13.88 -0.03
C ASN A 474 -35.55 -13.22 0.67
N THR A 475 -35.80 -11.93 0.42
CA THR A 475 -36.97 -11.22 0.98
C THR A 475 -38.27 -11.87 0.49
N MET A 476 -38.39 -12.15 -0.80
CA MET A 476 -39.59 -12.77 -1.38
C MET A 476 -39.84 -14.18 -0.88
N LEU A 477 -38.79 -15.00 -0.71
CA LEU A 477 -38.92 -16.35 -0.15
C LEU A 477 -39.40 -16.30 1.32
N SER A 478 -38.88 -15.35 2.11
CA SER A 478 -39.29 -15.16 3.50
C SER A 478 -40.72 -14.61 3.61
N LEU A 479 -41.13 -13.71 2.70
CA LEU A 479 -42.52 -13.23 2.60
C LEU A 479 -43.49 -14.33 2.12
N ALA A 480 -43.05 -15.23 1.24
CA ALA A 480 -43.87 -16.36 0.79
C ALA A 480 -44.11 -17.37 1.94
N GLU A 481 -43.09 -17.64 2.76
CA GLU A 481 -43.19 -18.44 3.99
C GLU A 481 -44.08 -17.74 5.03
N LEU A 482 -44.00 -16.42 5.16
CA LEU A 482 -44.94 -15.65 5.99
C LEU A 482 -46.39 -15.80 5.49
N ALA A 483 -46.60 -15.78 4.17
CA ALA A 483 -47.91 -16.00 3.55
C ALA A 483 -48.42 -17.46 3.61
N GLU A 484 -47.62 -18.43 4.07
CA GLU A 484 -48.11 -19.77 4.43
C GLU A 484 -48.67 -19.80 5.86
N GLN A 485 -48.24 -18.86 6.71
CA GLN A 485 -48.63 -18.74 8.12
C GLN A 485 -49.74 -17.69 8.33
N GLU A 486 -49.74 -16.63 7.51
CA GLU A 486 -50.62 -15.46 7.58
C GLU A 486 -51.25 -15.23 6.19
N PRO A 487 -52.37 -15.91 5.84
CA PRO A 487 -52.82 -16.06 4.45
C PRO A 487 -53.18 -14.77 3.69
N ASP A 488 -53.49 -13.68 4.40
CA ASP A 488 -53.79 -12.37 3.79
C ASP A 488 -52.52 -11.61 3.34
N THR A 489 -51.31 -12.14 3.64
CA THR A 489 -50.03 -11.57 3.21
C THR A 489 -49.85 -11.71 1.70
N ARG A 490 -49.67 -10.59 0.99
CA ARG A 490 -49.53 -10.55 -0.47
C ARG A 490 -48.17 -10.02 -0.90
N VAL A 491 -47.62 -10.55 -1.98
CA VAL A 491 -46.30 -10.16 -2.51
C VAL A 491 -46.39 -9.83 -4.00
N THR A 492 -45.98 -8.62 -4.36
CA THR A 492 -45.74 -8.23 -5.76
C THR A 492 -44.25 -7.94 -5.95
N TRP A 493 -43.67 -8.48 -7.03
CA TRP A 493 -42.27 -8.34 -7.39
C TRP A 493 -42.13 -7.44 -8.62
N ALA A 494 -41.46 -6.31 -8.48
CA ALA A 494 -41.22 -5.36 -9.57
C ALA A 494 -39.77 -5.43 -10.06
N ILE A 495 -39.59 -5.65 -11.37
CA ILE A 495 -38.28 -5.65 -12.03
C ILE A 495 -38.24 -4.76 -13.27
N ARG A 496 -37.11 -4.08 -13.46
CA ARG A 496 -36.84 -3.19 -14.61
C ARG A 496 -36.71 -3.96 -15.94
N THR A 497 -36.30 -5.23 -15.90
CA THR A 497 -36.11 -6.09 -17.08
C THR A 497 -37.44 -6.60 -17.64
N GLY A 498 -37.42 -7.07 -18.89
CA GLY A 498 -38.56 -7.76 -19.51
C GLY A 498 -38.74 -9.21 -19.07
N SER A 499 -37.77 -9.78 -18.34
CA SER A 499 -37.77 -11.16 -17.86
C SER A 499 -37.04 -11.26 -16.53
N ALA A 500 -37.50 -12.19 -15.68
CA ALA A 500 -36.92 -12.56 -14.41
C ALA A 500 -35.78 -13.60 -14.51
N ALA A 501 -35.50 -14.15 -15.71
CA ALA A 501 -34.64 -15.33 -15.90
C ALA A 501 -33.27 -15.28 -15.19
N ARG A 502 -32.56 -14.14 -15.22
CA ARG A 502 -31.26 -13.98 -14.53
C ARG A 502 -31.35 -14.19 -13.01
N SER A 503 -32.50 -13.89 -12.40
CA SER A 503 -32.74 -14.02 -10.95
C SER A 503 -33.16 -15.45 -10.54
N TYR A 504 -33.52 -16.32 -11.51
CA TYR A 504 -33.78 -17.73 -11.26
C TYR A 504 -32.52 -18.61 -11.30
N GLY A 505 -31.36 -18.04 -11.67
CA GLY A 505 -30.07 -18.74 -11.68
C GLY A 505 -29.97 -19.88 -12.69
N GLY A 506 -28.96 -20.74 -12.51
CA GLY A 506 -28.71 -21.90 -13.39
C GLY A 506 -29.50 -23.16 -13.03
N GLY A 507 -30.36 -23.12 -12.00
CA GLY A 507 -30.96 -24.33 -11.43
C GLY A 507 -29.87 -25.31 -10.96
N ASP A 508 -29.96 -26.57 -11.40
CA ASP A 508 -28.98 -27.62 -11.07
C ASP A 508 -27.60 -27.41 -11.72
N ALA A 509 -27.49 -26.49 -12.70
CA ALA A 509 -26.22 -26.08 -13.31
C ALA A 509 -25.55 -24.89 -12.60
N ASP A 510 -26.08 -24.45 -11.44
CA ASP A 510 -25.45 -23.41 -10.63
C ASP A 510 -24.30 -23.99 -9.78
N ALA A 511 -23.09 -23.45 -9.95
CA ALA A 511 -21.87 -23.86 -9.23
C ALA A 511 -21.97 -23.77 -7.70
N LEU A 512 -22.98 -23.07 -7.16
CA LEU A 512 -23.38 -23.13 -5.76
C LEU A 512 -24.79 -23.73 -5.67
N PRO A 513 -24.97 -25.03 -5.31
CA PRO A 513 -26.27 -25.70 -5.31
C PRO A 513 -27.35 -24.99 -4.46
N ALA A 514 -26.95 -24.39 -3.34
CA ALA A 514 -27.84 -23.59 -2.50
C ALA A 514 -28.39 -22.34 -3.23
N ARG A 515 -27.62 -21.77 -4.17
CA ARG A 515 -27.99 -20.59 -4.97
C ARG A 515 -28.99 -20.96 -6.07
N GLY A 516 -28.76 -22.08 -6.77
CA GLY A 516 -29.70 -22.65 -7.74
C GLY A 516 -31.06 -22.99 -7.10
N ALA A 517 -31.05 -23.60 -5.90
CA ALA A 517 -32.27 -23.94 -5.16
C ALA A 517 -33.14 -22.73 -4.79
N LEU A 518 -32.54 -21.58 -4.44
CA LEU A 518 -33.30 -20.34 -4.18
C LEU A 518 -34.00 -19.83 -5.44
N GLY A 519 -33.31 -19.87 -6.59
CA GLY A 519 -33.84 -19.44 -7.88
C GLY A 519 -35.01 -20.30 -8.38
N THR A 520 -34.89 -21.63 -8.26
CA THR A 520 -35.98 -22.57 -8.56
C THR A 520 -37.19 -22.34 -7.66
N ARG A 521 -37.01 -22.25 -6.33
CA ARG A 521 -38.12 -21.98 -5.39
C ARG A 521 -38.87 -20.68 -5.72
N LEU A 522 -38.15 -19.62 -6.09
CA LEU A 522 -38.77 -18.35 -6.48
C LEU A 522 -39.58 -18.48 -7.79
N LYS A 523 -39.03 -19.19 -8.79
CA LYS A 523 -39.71 -19.47 -10.06
C LYS A 523 -41.02 -20.22 -9.85
N ASP A 524 -41.03 -21.22 -8.96
CA ASP A 524 -42.21 -22.03 -8.66
C ASP A 524 -43.29 -21.21 -7.94
N LEU A 525 -42.91 -20.33 -7.00
CA LEU A 525 -43.83 -19.42 -6.33
C LEU A 525 -44.48 -18.39 -7.28
N VAL A 526 -43.72 -17.87 -8.24
CA VAL A 526 -44.25 -17.00 -9.31
C VAL A 526 -45.18 -17.79 -10.25
N ALA A 527 -44.80 -19.01 -10.64
CA ALA A 527 -45.63 -19.88 -11.48
C ALA A 527 -46.93 -20.31 -10.81
N ALA A 528 -46.92 -20.50 -9.48
CA ALA A 528 -48.10 -20.77 -8.65
C ALA A 528 -48.96 -19.52 -8.35
N GLY A 529 -48.58 -18.33 -8.83
CA GLY A 529 -49.28 -17.07 -8.56
C GLY A 529 -49.21 -16.59 -7.10
N ARG A 530 -48.30 -17.17 -6.29
CA ARG A 530 -48.06 -16.76 -4.89
C ARG A 530 -47.28 -15.45 -4.80
N ILE A 531 -46.52 -15.12 -5.84
CA ILE A 531 -45.82 -13.84 -6.03
C ILE A 531 -46.23 -13.26 -7.40
N GLU A 532 -46.78 -12.06 -7.41
CA GLU A 532 -47.18 -11.37 -8.63
C GLU A 532 -45.99 -10.68 -9.30
N LEU A 533 -45.57 -11.11 -10.50
CA LEU A 533 -44.42 -10.53 -11.21
C LEU A 533 -44.82 -9.39 -12.16
N VAL A 534 -44.30 -8.19 -11.89
CA VAL A 534 -44.47 -6.99 -12.70
C VAL A 534 -43.16 -6.64 -13.42
N ASN A 535 -43.03 -7.14 -14.65
CA ASN A 535 -41.90 -6.86 -15.55
C ASN A 535 -41.96 -5.44 -16.12
N GLN A 536 -40.81 -4.93 -16.58
CA GLN A 536 -40.64 -3.57 -17.12
C GLN A 536 -41.25 -2.50 -16.18
N PHE A 537 -40.88 -2.56 -14.90
CA PHE A 537 -41.28 -1.59 -13.88
C PHE A 537 -40.12 -0.62 -13.61
N SER A 538 -40.36 0.66 -13.90
CA SER A 538 -39.41 1.77 -13.76
C SER A 538 -40.08 2.86 -12.92
N THR A 539 -39.87 2.80 -11.61
CA THR A 539 -40.47 3.71 -10.62
C THR A 539 -40.24 5.17 -11.00
N ARG A 540 -41.32 5.93 -11.19
CA ARG A 540 -41.29 7.36 -11.49
C ARG A 540 -41.77 8.20 -10.31
N GLN A 541 -42.85 7.77 -9.67
CA GLN A 541 -43.46 8.50 -8.56
C GLN A 541 -43.97 7.52 -7.50
N ILE A 542 -43.88 7.94 -6.25
CA ILE A 542 -44.46 7.29 -5.08
C ILE A 542 -45.46 8.29 -4.45
N ARG A 543 -46.62 7.83 -4.00
CA ARG A 543 -47.64 8.66 -3.33
C ARG A 543 -48.13 7.94 -2.08
N THR A 544 -47.98 8.56 -0.91
CA THR A 544 -48.64 8.09 0.31
C THR A 544 -50.13 8.40 0.20
N LEU A 545 -50.98 7.40 0.44
CA LEU A 545 -52.45 7.54 0.38
C LEU A 545 -53.04 7.74 1.79
N SER A 546 -54.23 8.34 1.85
CA SER A 546 -54.90 8.70 3.11
C SER A 546 -55.46 7.53 3.91
N ASP A 547 -55.46 6.33 3.34
CA ASP A 547 -55.83 5.06 3.98
C ASP A 547 -54.64 4.40 4.72
N GLY A 548 -53.43 4.94 4.56
CA GLY A 548 -52.19 4.36 5.13
C GLY A 548 -51.45 3.42 4.18
N THR A 549 -51.85 3.33 2.92
CA THR A 549 -51.11 2.60 1.87
C THR A 549 -50.22 3.53 1.04
N VAL A 550 -49.40 2.95 0.16
CA VAL A 550 -48.51 3.66 -0.76
C VAL A 550 -48.74 3.21 -2.20
N GLU A 551 -48.97 4.17 -3.09
CA GLU A 551 -49.11 3.99 -4.53
C GLU A 551 -47.77 4.23 -5.22
N VAL A 552 -47.34 3.31 -6.09
CA VAL A 552 -46.11 3.39 -6.86
C VAL A 552 -46.42 3.40 -8.36
N GLU A 553 -46.19 4.55 -9.01
CA GLU A 553 -46.35 4.74 -10.45
C GLU A 553 -45.02 4.44 -11.16
N SER A 554 -45.04 3.44 -12.03
CA SER A 554 -44.01 3.15 -13.02
C SER A 554 -44.41 3.69 -14.39
N VAL A 555 -43.43 4.20 -15.15
CA VAL A 555 -43.60 4.57 -16.56
C VAL A 555 -42.50 3.90 -17.38
N ASP A 556 -42.87 3.12 -18.38
CA ASP A 556 -41.89 2.48 -19.27
C ASP A 556 -41.40 3.41 -20.40
N ALA A 557 -40.45 2.95 -21.22
CA ALA A 557 -39.88 3.72 -22.33
C ALA A 557 -40.85 4.01 -23.50
N ARG A 558 -42.14 3.66 -23.37
CA ARG A 558 -43.22 3.91 -24.33
C ARG A 558 -44.35 4.75 -23.68
N ASP A 559 -44.06 5.39 -22.55
CA ASP A 559 -45.02 6.07 -21.66
C ASP A 559 -46.18 5.17 -21.15
N VAL A 560 -46.03 3.84 -21.19
CA VAL A 560 -47.03 2.93 -20.62
C VAL A 560 -46.95 2.98 -19.10
N LYS A 561 -47.99 3.54 -18.49
CA LYS A 561 -48.15 3.60 -17.03
C LYS A 561 -48.51 2.24 -16.45
N LYS A 562 -47.90 1.91 -15.30
CA LYS A 562 -48.28 0.83 -14.40
C LYS A 562 -48.35 1.39 -12.99
N ILE A 563 -49.35 0.99 -12.23
CA ILE A 563 -49.54 1.43 -10.84
C ILE A 563 -49.66 0.18 -9.98
N VAL A 564 -48.92 0.15 -8.86
CA VAL A 564 -49.08 -0.84 -7.79
C VAL A 564 -49.32 -0.09 -6.49
N THR A 565 -50.44 -0.37 -5.82
CA THR A 565 -50.68 0.05 -4.44
C THR A 565 -50.27 -1.09 -3.51
N ALA A 566 -49.60 -0.78 -2.41
CA ALA A 566 -49.13 -1.73 -1.39
C ALA A 566 -49.08 -1.07 0.00
N ASP A 567 -48.98 -1.86 1.07
CA ASP A 567 -48.79 -1.35 2.44
C ASP A 567 -47.31 -1.04 2.74
N ARG A 568 -46.39 -1.83 2.18
CA ARG A 568 -44.93 -1.70 2.34
C ARG A 568 -44.22 -1.79 0.98
N ILE A 569 -43.08 -1.13 0.87
CA ILE A 569 -42.11 -1.31 -0.21
C ILE A 569 -40.81 -1.87 0.38
N VAL A 570 -40.23 -2.90 -0.23
CA VAL A 570 -38.84 -3.30 0.03
C VAL A 570 -37.94 -2.88 -1.13
N ALA A 571 -37.07 -1.92 -0.86
CA ALA A 571 -36.08 -1.39 -1.78
C ALA A 571 -34.84 -2.30 -1.84
N ALA A 572 -34.93 -3.36 -2.66
CA ALA A 572 -33.83 -4.30 -2.94
C ALA A 572 -33.00 -3.87 -4.18
N THR A 573 -32.78 -2.56 -4.34
CA THR A 573 -32.06 -1.90 -5.44
C THR A 573 -30.54 -1.85 -5.26
N GLY A 574 -30.01 -2.48 -4.21
CA GLY A 574 -28.59 -2.53 -3.88
C GLY A 574 -28.08 -1.27 -3.18
N PHE A 575 -26.76 -1.14 -3.12
CA PHE A 575 -26.04 -0.12 -2.33
C PHE A 575 -24.97 0.60 -3.17
N ARG A 576 -24.25 1.53 -2.54
CA ARG A 576 -23.15 2.34 -3.11
C ARG A 576 -22.22 2.81 -1.97
N PRO A 577 -20.97 3.22 -2.23
CA PRO A 577 -20.11 3.80 -1.20
C PRO A 577 -20.56 5.21 -0.85
N ASP A 578 -20.30 5.61 0.40
CA ASP A 578 -20.24 7.02 0.78
C ASP A 578 -18.79 7.48 0.93
N HIS A 579 -18.35 8.34 0.02
CA HIS A 579 -17.02 8.96 0.03
C HIS A 579 -17.06 10.39 0.60
N SER A 580 -18.20 10.88 1.10
CA SER A 580 -18.38 12.26 1.59
C SER A 580 -17.43 12.62 2.74
N ILE A 581 -17.18 11.67 3.64
CA ILE A 581 -16.21 11.83 4.75
C ILE A 581 -14.78 12.07 4.25
N ALA A 582 -14.43 11.57 3.07
CA ALA A 582 -13.11 11.73 2.44
C ALA A 582 -13.07 12.89 1.43
N SER A 583 -14.04 13.82 1.46
CA SER A 583 -14.18 14.89 0.45
C SER A 583 -12.99 15.86 0.37
N GLU A 584 -12.24 16.08 1.46
CA GLU A 584 -11.01 16.87 1.47
C GLU A 584 -9.73 16.04 1.19
N LEU A 585 -9.88 14.77 0.81
CA LEU A 585 -8.79 13.90 0.37
C LEU A 585 -8.69 13.83 -1.16
N ARG A 586 -7.53 13.40 -1.64
CA ARG A 586 -7.21 13.23 -3.06
C ARG A 586 -7.46 11.79 -3.51
N LEU A 587 -8.74 11.41 -3.55
CA LEU A 587 -9.13 10.09 -4.06
C LEU A 587 -9.05 10.06 -5.58
N ASP A 588 -8.62 8.93 -6.14
CA ASP A 588 -8.85 8.60 -7.54
C ASP A 588 -9.86 7.46 -7.65
N LEU A 589 -10.96 7.75 -8.33
CA LEU A 589 -12.15 6.90 -8.40
C LEU A 589 -12.60 6.74 -9.86
N ASP A 590 -13.06 5.54 -10.20
CA ASP A 590 -13.70 5.28 -11.48
C ASP A 590 -15.06 6.02 -11.59
N PRO A 591 -15.32 6.76 -12.68
CA PRO A 591 -16.56 7.54 -12.84
C PRO A 591 -17.84 6.73 -13.04
N VAL A 592 -17.77 5.41 -13.29
CA VAL A 592 -18.94 4.55 -13.53
C VAL A 592 -19.33 3.80 -12.26
N LEU A 593 -18.37 3.12 -11.63
CA LEU A 593 -18.56 2.28 -10.45
C LEU A 593 -18.41 3.07 -9.14
N GLY A 594 -17.63 4.16 -9.11
CA GLY A 594 -17.22 4.81 -7.86
C GLY A 594 -16.24 3.96 -7.02
N ALA A 595 -15.63 2.97 -7.67
CA ALA A 595 -14.56 2.12 -7.16
C ALA A 595 -13.19 2.83 -7.25
N THR A 596 -12.13 2.28 -6.65
CA THR A 596 -10.75 2.74 -6.92
C THR A 596 -10.41 2.49 -8.40
N ARG A 597 -9.77 3.46 -9.08
CA ARG A 597 -9.59 3.42 -10.55
C ARG A 597 -8.90 2.15 -11.04
N GLU A 598 -7.74 1.81 -10.48
CA GLU A 598 -6.95 0.65 -10.90
C GLU A 598 -7.64 -0.70 -10.61
N LEU A 599 -8.58 -0.72 -9.67
CA LEU A 599 -9.39 -1.89 -9.37
C LEU A 599 -10.57 -2.05 -10.36
N ALA A 600 -11.14 -0.95 -10.86
CA ALA A 600 -12.41 -0.95 -11.58
C ALA A 600 -12.48 -1.90 -12.80
N PRO A 601 -11.46 -1.99 -13.68
CA PRO A 601 -11.48 -2.95 -14.80
C PRO A 601 -11.56 -4.40 -14.33
N LEU A 602 -10.90 -4.73 -13.22
CA LEU A 602 -10.79 -6.10 -12.69
C LEU A 602 -12.10 -6.60 -12.06
N ILE A 603 -13.09 -5.72 -11.86
CA ILE A 603 -14.34 -6.00 -11.15
C ILE A 603 -15.61 -5.57 -11.90
N ASP A 604 -15.50 -5.08 -13.15
CA ASP A 604 -16.65 -4.57 -13.89
C ASP A 604 -17.70 -5.69 -14.09
N PRO A 605 -18.96 -5.52 -13.61
CA PRO A 605 -20.01 -6.54 -13.74
C PRO A 605 -20.51 -6.81 -15.15
N ASN A 606 -20.01 -6.11 -16.17
CA ASN A 606 -20.23 -6.39 -17.58
C ASN A 606 -19.22 -7.44 -18.12
N GLU A 607 -18.04 -7.56 -17.52
CA GLU A 607 -16.92 -8.41 -17.99
C GLU A 607 -16.57 -9.52 -16.98
N HIS A 608 -16.62 -9.21 -15.68
CA HIS A 608 -16.22 -10.10 -14.59
C HIS A 608 -17.40 -10.62 -13.74
N SER A 609 -17.15 -11.73 -13.05
CA SER A 609 -18.02 -12.33 -12.03
C SER A 609 -17.18 -12.68 -10.80
N CYS A 610 -17.80 -13.03 -9.66
CA CYS A 610 -17.07 -13.13 -8.39
C CYS A 610 -15.91 -14.16 -8.39
N GLY A 611 -15.98 -15.19 -9.24
CA GLY A 611 -14.93 -16.20 -9.43
C GLY A 611 -13.93 -15.89 -10.56
N THR A 612 -14.13 -14.81 -11.32
CA THR A 612 -13.21 -14.34 -12.38
C THR A 612 -12.59 -12.98 -12.07
N VAL A 613 -12.78 -12.44 -10.86
CA VAL A 613 -12.02 -11.29 -10.34
C VAL A 613 -10.65 -11.78 -9.87
N PRO A 614 -9.52 -11.26 -10.39
CA PRO A 614 -8.20 -11.62 -9.91
C PRO A 614 -7.95 -11.06 -8.49
N PRO A 615 -7.07 -11.71 -7.69
CA PRO A 615 -6.62 -11.16 -6.42
C PRO A 615 -5.92 -9.81 -6.62
N HIS A 616 -6.17 -8.89 -5.68
CA HIS A 616 -5.73 -7.51 -5.74
C HIS A 616 -5.53 -6.94 -4.33
N GLY A 617 -4.62 -5.98 -4.21
CA GLY A 617 -4.12 -5.49 -2.93
C GLY A 617 -3.74 -4.02 -2.99
N VAL A 618 -2.71 -3.64 -2.21
CA VAL A 618 -2.29 -2.24 -2.01
C VAL A 618 -2.12 -1.46 -3.32
N ASP A 619 -1.57 -2.07 -4.36
CA ASP A 619 -1.30 -1.40 -5.64
C ASP A 619 -2.62 -0.99 -6.36
N GLN A 620 -3.68 -1.81 -6.30
CA GLN A 620 -5.00 -1.49 -6.89
C GLN A 620 -5.91 -0.67 -5.96
N LEU A 621 -5.59 -0.60 -4.66
CA LEU A 621 -6.35 0.11 -3.63
C LEU A 621 -5.76 1.48 -3.28
N SER A 622 -4.58 1.80 -3.82
CA SER A 622 -3.91 3.07 -3.61
C SER A 622 -4.66 4.24 -4.27
N HIS A 623 -4.56 5.41 -3.65
CA HIS A 623 -5.06 6.67 -4.19
C HIS A 623 -3.95 7.75 -4.19
N PRO A 624 -4.12 8.88 -4.91
CA PRO A 624 -3.24 10.04 -4.82
C PRO A 624 -3.17 10.74 -3.45
N GLU A 625 -3.86 10.20 -2.44
CA GLU A 625 -3.75 10.56 -1.03
C GLU A 625 -2.91 9.50 -0.27
N PRO A 626 -1.61 9.75 0.02
CA PRO A 626 -0.73 8.72 0.55
C PRO A 626 -1.17 8.22 1.93
N GLY A 627 -1.33 6.90 2.08
CA GLY A 627 -1.73 6.30 3.36
C GLY A 627 -3.22 6.36 3.68
N TYR A 628 -4.08 6.79 2.74
CA TYR A 628 -5.51 6.52 2.80
C TYR A 628 -5.87 5.37 1.86
N PHE A 629 -6.58 4.37 2.37
CA PHE A 629 -7.02 3.20 1.59
C PHE A 629 -8.50 2.91 1.87
N ALA A 630 -9.34 2.97 0.83
CA ALA A 630 -10.67 2.38 0.90
C ALA A 630 -10.57 0.87 0.67
N ILE A 631 -11.18 0.04 1.52
CA ILE A 631 -11.14 -1.43 1.41
C ILE A 631 -12.51 -2.09 1.63
N GLY A 632 -12.57 -3.40 1.35
CA GLY A 632 -13.79 -4.19 1.41
C GLY A 632 -14.81 -3.78 0.34
N ALA A 633 -16.11 -3.92 0.64
CA ALA A 633 -17.17 -3.54 -0.29
C ALA A 633 -17.14 -2.05 -0.72
N LYS A 634 -16.40 -1.18 -0.02
CA LYS A 634 -16.26 0.24 -0.38
C LYS A 634 -15.36 0.45 -1.60
N SER A 635 -14.25 -0.28 -1.69
CA SER A 635 -13.31 -0.18 -2.83
C SER A 635 -13.92 -0.68 -4.14
N TYR A 636 -14.88 -1.60 -4.06
CA TYR A 636 -15.67 -2.12 -5.18
C TYR A 636 -16.72 -1.13 -5.72
N GLY A 637 -17.03 -0.06 -5.00
CA GLY A 637 -18.03 0.92 -5.41
C GLY A 637 -19.42 0.32 -5.61
N ARG A 638 -19.87 0.25 -6.86
CA ARG A 638 -21.16 -0.32 -7.29
C ARG A 638 -21.06 -1.77 -7.80
N ALA A 639 -19.87 -2.36 -7.88
CA ALA A 639 -19.71 -3.73 -8.36
C ALA A 639 -20.32 -4.75 -7.37
N PRO A 640 -21.21 -5.66 -7.82
CA PRO A 640 -21.88 -6.64 -6.96
C PRO A 640 -21.02 -7.88 -6.64
N THR A 641 -19.77 -7.91 -7.11
CA THR A 641 -18.87 -9.08 -7.15
C THR A 641 -18.00 -9.26 -5.90
N PHE A 642 -18.23 -8.47 -4.85
CA PHE A 642 -17.42 -8.46 -3.63
C PHE A 642 -17.63 -9.71 -2.73
N LEU A 643 -16.53 -10.23 -2.18
CA LEU A 643 -16.50 -11.36 -1.24
C LEU A 643 -15.69 -11.02 0.01
N MET A 644 -16.06 -11.59 1.16
CA MET A 644 -15.33 -11.34 2.42
C MET A 644 -13.88 -11.82 2.37
N ALA A 645 -13.62 -12.99 1.78
CA ALA A 645 -12.26 -13.50 1.55
C ALA A 645 -11.39 -12.50 0.74
N THR A 646 -11.93 -11.90 -0.32
CA THR A 646 -11.24 -10.84 -1.06
C THR A 646 -10.99 -9.61 -0.18
N GLY A 647 -11.98 -9.20 0.63
CA GLY A 647 -11.79 -8.13 1.60
C GLY A 647 -10.71 -8.40 2.64
N TYR A 648 -10.51 -9.66 3.05
CA TYR A 648 -9.42 -10.06 3.94
C TYR A 648 -8.06 -9.99 3.24
N GLU A 649 -7.97 -10.39 1.97
CA GLU A 649 -6.77 -10.22 1.15
C GLU A 649 -6.41 -8.72 0.98
N GLN A 650 -7.39 -7.87 0.70
CA GLN A 650 -7.21 -6.41 0.65
C GLN A 650 -6.67 -5.87 1.98
N ALA A 651 -7.25 -6.30 3.12
CA ALA A 651 -6.81 -5.88 4.45
C ALA A 651 -5.37 -6.33 4.77
N ARG A 652 -5.05 -7.61 4.51
CA ARG A 652 -3.70 -8.18 4.68
C ARG A 652 -2.65 -7.42 3.88
N SER A 653 -2.92 -7.18 2.59
CA SER A 653 -2.01 -6.50 1.67
C SER A 653 -1.75 -5.04 2.08
N VAL A 654 -2.82 -4.26 2.35
CA VAL A 654 -2.71 -2.86 2.79
C VAL A 654 -1.98 -2.74 4.13
N VAL A 655 -2.27 -3.64 5.08
CA VAL A 655 -1.60 -3.61 6.40
C VAL A 655 -0.13 -4.01 6.32
N ALA A 656 0.25 -4.95 5.44
CA ALA A 656 1.65 -5.27 5.19
C ALA A 656 2.42 -4.04 4.65
N ALA A 657 1.85 -3.33 3.67
CA ALA A 657 2.44 -2.09 3.15
C ALA A 657 2.56 -0.98 4.20
N LEU A 658 1.55 -0.82 5.08
CA LEU A 658 1.59 0.11 6.21
C LEU A 658 2.61 -0.27 7.30
N ALA A 659 3.00 -1.54 7.37
CA ALA A 659 4.12 -2.03 8.17
C ALA A 659 5.49 -1.89 7.47
N GLY A 660 5.53 -1.46 6.20
CA GLY A 660 6.74 -1.40 5.38
C GLY A 660 7.11 -2.72 4.67
N ASP A 661 6.34 -3.78 4.89
CA ASP A 661 6.52 -5.12 4.33
C ASP A 661 5.91 -5.19 2.92
N TRP A 662 6.60 -4.56 1.96
CA TRP A 662 6.15 -4.47 0.56
C TRP A 662 6.20 -5.81 -0.20
N GLU A 663 7.02 -6.76 0.25
CA GLU A 663 7.05 -8.11 -0.32
C GLU A 663 5.76 -8.86 0.05
N ALA A 664 5.43 -8.95 1.35
CA ALA A 664 4.17 -9.58 1.74
C ALA A 664 2.95 -8.79 1.26
N ALA A 665 3.04 -7.46 1.09
CA ALA A 665 1.96 -6.66 0.53
C ALA A 665 1.62 -7.06 -0.91
N ARG A 666 2.63 -7.43 -1.72
CA ARG A 666 2.47 -7.82 -3.13
C ARG A 666 2.34 -9.32 -3.36
N ALA A 667 2.77 -10.15 -2.41
CA ALA A 667 2.50 -11.58 -2.43
C ALA A 667 0.98 -11.83 -2.39
N VAL A 668 0.47 -12.61 -3.35
CA VAL A 668 -0.95 -13.02 -3.41
C VAL A 668 -1.19 -14.18 -2.44
N GLN A 669 -2.23 -14.08 -1.60
CA GLN A 669 -2.58 -15.11 -0.61
C GLN A 669 -4.09 -15.44 -0.57
N LEU A 670 -4.81 -15.13 -1.66
CA LEU A 670 -6.24 -15.44 -1.82
C LEU A 670 -6.44 -16.79 -2.52
N ASP A 671 -6.84 -17.81 -1.75
CA ASP A 671 -7.33 -19.08 -2.28
C ASP A 671 -8.85 -19.01 -2.51
N LEU A 672 -9.27 -19.04 -3.78
CA LEU A 672 -10.66 -19.15 -4.21
C LEU A 672 -10.77 -20.24 -5.28
N PRO A 673 -11.80 -21.10 -5.25
CA PRO A 673 -11.99 -22.14 -6.25
C PRO A 673 -12.28 -21.53 -7.62
N GLU A 674 -11.52 -21.94 -8.64
CA GLU A 674 -11.46 -21.36 -10.01
C GLU A 674 -12.81 -21.20 -10.73
N THR A 675 -13.87 -21.87 -10.27
CA THR A 675 -15.21 -21.88 -10.86
C THR A 675 -16.32 -21.49 -9.87
N GLY A 676 -15.99 -21.25 -8.60
CA GLY A 676 -16.89 -21.63 -7.50
C GLY A 676 -17.60 -20.50 -6.74
N VAL A 677 -17.40 -19.22 -7.07
CA VAL A 677 -18.07 -18.11 -6.35
C VAL A 677 -18.76 -17.15 -7.32
N CYS A 678 -19.95 -16.67 -6.93
CA CYS A 678 -20.99 -16.03 -7.75
C CYS A 678 -20.64 -15.69 -9.22
N SER A 679 -20.73 -16.70 -10.08
CA SER A 679 -20.81 -16.51 -11.53
C SER A 679 -22.06 -15.70 -11.91
N THR A 680 -21.90 -14.74 -12.81
CA THR A 680 -22.97 -13.88 -13.35
C THR A 680 -22.88 -13.80 -14.88
N SER A 681 -22.57 -14.93 -15.50
CA SER A 681 -22.34 -15.08 -16.94
C SER A 681 -23.46 -14.46 -17.78
N LEU A 682 -23.06 -13.78 -18.87
CA LEU A 682 -23.98 -13.30 -19.88
C LEU A 682 -24.43 -14.49 -20.76
N PRO A 683 -25.74 -14.70 -20.99
CA PRO A 683 -26.19 -15.64 -22.01
C PRO A 683 -25.97 -15.03 -23.40
N GLY A 684 -25.11 -15.63 -24.22
CA GLY A 684 -24.75 -15.08 -25.54
C GLY A 684 -23.96 -16.01 -26.46
N GLU A 685 -23.11 -16.90 -25.93
CA GLU A 685 -22.31 -17.83 -26.75
C GLU A 685 -22.66 -19.29 -26.45
N GLU A 686 -23.39 -19.91 -27.38
CA GLU A 686 -23.55 -21.38 -27.42
C GLU A 686 -22.35 -21.98 -28.14
N ALA A 687 -21.45 -22.64 -27.39
CA ALA A 687 -20.35 -23.41 -27.95
C ALA A 687 -20.88 -24.74 -28.51
N ASP A 688 -21.45 -24.72 -29.71
CA ASP A 688 -22.09 -25.87 -30.37
C ASP A 688 -21.06 -26.91 -30.84
N SER A 689 -20.59 -27.75 -29.92
CA SER A 689 -19.60 -28.80 -30.18
C SER A 689 -20.24 -30.12 -30.67
N GLY A 690 -21.00 -30.07 -31.77
CA GLY A 690 -21.66 -31.22 -32.41
C GLY A 690 -21.15 -31.51 -33.83
N GLY A 691 -20.28 -32.50 -33.99
CA GLY A 691 -19.52 -32.69 -35.25
C GLY A 691 -20.23 -33.37 -36.43
N CYS A 692 -20.14 -32.76 -37.61
CA CYS A 692 -20.40 -33.33 -38.96
C CYS A 692 -19.76 -32.38 -40.00
N GLY A 693 -19.23 -32.77 -41.17
CA GLY A 693 -19.01 -34.10 -41.74
C GLY A 693 -19.07 -34.06 -43.29
N SER A 694 -17.93 -33.88 -43.97
CA SER A 694 -17.78 -33.74 -45.45
C SER A 694 -18.36 -32.42 -46.05
N SER A 695 -18.04 -31.96 -47.27
CA SER A 695 -17.12 -32.42 -48.32
C SER A 695 -16.73 -31.27 -49.29
N CYS A 696 -15.60 -31.44 -50.01
CA CYS A 696 -15.19 -30.72 -51.25
C CYS A 696 -14.87 -29.20 -51.15
N GLY A 697 -13.78 -28.69 -51.74
CA GLY A 697 -12.69 -29.40 -52.42
C GLY A 697 -11.55 -28.54 -53.00
N SER A 698 -10.32 -28.89 -52.63
CA SER A 698 -9.06 -28.87 -53.42
C SER A 698 -8.64 -27.65 -54.28
N ALA A 699 -7.46 -27.11 -53.97
CA ALA A 699 -6.32 -27.05 -54.91
C ALA A 699 -4.96 -27.00 -54.17
N GLU A 700 -4.15 -28.05 -54.33
CA GLU A 700 -2.71 -28.17 -54.01
C GLU A 700 -1.93 -28.30 -55.36
N PRO A 701 -0.66 -28.77 -55.51
CA PRO A 701 0.44 -29.11 -54.58
C PRO A 701 1.73 -28.30 -54.90
N GLU A 702 3.02 -28.62 -54.68
CA GLU A 702 3.80 -29.84 -54.34
C GLU A 702 5.02 -29.50 -53.42
N ALA A 703 5.68 -30.52 -52.86
CA ALA A 703 6.97 -30.40 -52.18
C ALA A 703 7.86 -31.66 -52.35
N VAL A 704 9.15 -31.47 -52.68
CA VAL A 704 10.23 -32.50 -52.78
C VAL A 704 11.55 -31.75 -52.46
N ALA A 705 12.29 -32.03 -51.37
CA ALA A 705 13.34 -33.06 -51.18
C ALA A 705 14.51 -33.00 -52.21
N VAL A 706 15.76 -33.38 -51.92
CA VAL A 706 16.42 -33.93 -50.69
C VAL A 706 17.60 -32.98 -50.30
N THR A 707 18.71 -33.27 -49.60
CA THR A 707 19.43 -34.48 -49.10
C THR A 707 20.22 -34.11 -47.83
N ALA A 708 20.98 -35.05 -47.22
CA ALA A 708 21.92 -34.79 -46.12
C ALA A 708 23.21 -35.61 -46.27
N GLU A 709 24.32 -35.13 -45.70
CA GLU A 709 25.56 -35.89 -45.45
C GLU A 709 26.30 -35.33 -44.22
N GLN A 710 27.26 -36.08 -43.66
CA GLN A 710 27.90 -35.84 -42.34
C GLN A 710 29.28 -35.16 -42.50
N ASP A 711 29.89 -34.48 -41.52
CA ASP A 711 30.52 -35.11 -40.33
C ASP A 711 31.10 -34.09 -39.32
N SER A 712 31.29 -34.54 -38.06
CA SER A 712 32.18 -34.04 -37.00
C SER A 712 32.01 -32.63 -36.40
N GLY A 713 32.07 -32.54 -35.06
CA GLY A 713 32.16 -31.28 -34.28
C GLY A 713 31.45 -31.37 -32.93
N CYS A 714 32.08 -30.94 -31.83
CA CYS A 714 31.52 -31.10 -30.47
C CYS A 714 31.65 -29.83 -29.61
N CYS A 715 30.68 -29.64 -28.71
CA CYS A 715 30.59 -28.61 -27.65
C CYS A 715 30.43 -27.13 -28.09
N GLY A 716 29.44 -26.44 -27.48
CA GLY A 716 29.37 -24.98 -27.43
C GLY A 716 28.11 -24.33 -28.02
N THR A 717 26.97 -24.39 -27.32
CA THR A 717 25.86 -23.44 -27.55
C THR A 717 26.12 -22.13 -26.78
N PRO A 718 25.85 -20.95 -27.36
CA PRO A 718 26.02 -19.68 -26.66
C PRO A 718 24.97 -19.52 -25.55
N VAL A 719 25.39 -19.00 -24.40
CA VAL A 719 24.49 -18.52 -23.35
C VAL A 719 23.88 -17.21 -23.83
N ALA A 720 22.56 -17.06 -23.74
CA ALA A 720 21.89 -15.81 -24.05
C ALA A 720 22.20 -14.75 -22.99
N GLU A 721 22.48 -13.51 -23.42
CA GLU A 721 22.70 -12.39 -22.50
C GLU A 721 21.43 -12.10 -21.66
N PRO A 722 21.56 -11.85 -20.35
CA PRO A 722 20.42 -11.48 -19.52
C PRO A 722 19.90 -10.09 -19.91
N VAL A 723 18.71 -10.04 -20.50
CA VAL A 723 18.04 -8.77 -20.84
C VAL A 723 17.73 -8.00 -19.54
N PRO A 724 18.17 -6.75 -19.38
CA PRO A 724 17.91 -5.99 -18.16
C PRO A 724 16.42 -5.67 -18.03
N VAL A 725 15.82 -6.13 -16.93
CA VAL A 725 14.39 -5.91 -16.62
C VAL A 725 14.16 -4.43 -16.27
N LYS A 726 13.57 -3.70 -17.22
CA LYS A 726 13.23 -2.27 -17.03
C LYS A 726 11.91 -2.13 -16.27
N VAL A 727 11.98 -1.98 -14.95
CA VAL A 727 10.84 -1.55 -14.14
C VAL A 727 10.76 -0.01 -14.18
N GLY A 728 9.71 0.53 -14.79
CA GLY A 728 9.45 1.97 -14.77
C GLY A 728 8.47 2.33 -13.65
N LEU A 729 8.90 3.11 -12.67
CA LEU A 729 8.02 3.63 -11.62
C LEU A 729 7.27 4.87 -12.12
N ALA A 730 5.97 4.72 -12.39
CA ALA A 730 5.10 5.81 -12.80
C ALA A 730 4.59 6.66 -11.62
N THR A 731 5.49 7.09 -10.72
CA THR A 731 5.13 8.07 -9.69
C THR A 731 4.87 9.43 -10.35
N GLY A 732 3.70 10.03 -10.10
CA GLY A 732 3.24 11.29 -10.75
C GLY A 732 3.98 12.57 -10.35
N LEU A 733 5.28 12.50 -10.07
CA LEU A 733 6.18 13.62 -9.77
C LEU A 733 7.48 13.45 -10.54
N SER A 734 7.87 14.45 -11.33
CA SER A 734 9.13 14.44 -12.07
C SER A 734 10.32 14.84 -11.20
N GLY A 735 11.31 13.96 -11.04
CA GLY A 735 12.67 14.33 -10.59
C GLY A 735 12.95 14.20 -9.09
N GLY A 736 12.61 13.06 -8.48
CA GLY A 736 13.08 12.69 -7.13
C GLY A 736 13.72 11.31 -7.09
N LEU A 737 14.61 11.06 -6.12
CA LEU A 737 15.35 9.78 -6.00
C LEU A 737 14.44 8.55 -5.97
N LEU A 738 13.28 8.67 -5.32
CA LEU A 738 12.28 7.60 -5.18
C LEU A 738 11.32 7.49 -6.39
N SER A 739 11.53 8.27 -7.45
CA SER A 739 10.80 8.18 -8.74
C SER A 739 11.60 7.46 -9.84
N GLU A 740 12.90 7.23 -9.62
CA GLU A 740 13.76 6.50 -10.55
C GLU A 740 13.96 5.04 -10.06
N PRO A 741 14.11 4.06 -10.96
CA PRO A 741 14.38 2.68 -10.57
C PRO A 741 15.80 2.54 -10.01
N LEU A 742 15.88 2.36 -8.69
CA LEU A 742 17.13 2.06 -7.98
C LEU A 742 17.63 0.65 -8.33
N ALA A 743 18.91 0.55 -8.72
CA ALA A 743 19.59 -0.73 -8.86
C ALA A 743 20.05 -1.23 -7.48
N ILE A 744 19.24 -2.07 -6.84
CA ILE A 744 19.59 -2.73 -5.57
C ILE A 744 20.65 -3.79 -5.84
N VAL A 745 21.85 -3.64 -5.25
CA VAL A 745 22.94 -4.61 -5.39
C VAL A 745 22.82 -5.68 -4.32
N SER A 746 22.39 -6.88 -4.70
CA SER A 746 22.54 -8.10 -3.91
C SER A 746 23.97 -8.65 -4.03
N ALA A 747 24.55 -9.11 -2.92
CA ALA A 747 25.94 -9.55 -2.85
C ALA A 747 26.14 -10.98 -3.40
N ASP A 748 26.20 -11.12 -4.72
CA ASP A 748 26.66 -12.37 -5.36
C ASP A 748 28.19 -12.52 -5.21
N GLY A 749 28.61 -13.61 -4.55
CA GLY A 749 30.01 -13.91 -4.26
C GLY A 749 30.81 -14.39 -5.47
N GLY A 750 31.12 -13.49 -6.42
CA GLY A 750 31.92 -13.77 -7.63
C GLY A 750 33.28 -13.06 -7.63
N SER A 751 34.37 -13.82 -7.78
CA SER A 751 35.74 -13.28 -7.66
C SER A 751 36.37 -12.79 -8.98
N GLY A 752 36.43 -11.46 -9.15
CA GLY A 752 37.65 -10.76 -9.59
C GLY A 752 37.96 -10.53 -11.08
N CYS A 753 39.02 -9.72 -11.25
CA CYS A 753 39.72 -9.30 -12.48
C CYS A 753 39.14 -8.14 -13.33
N CYS A 754 40.08 -7.48 -14.01
CA CYS A 754 39.94 -6.14 -14.59
C CYS A 754 39.45 -6.17 -16.05
N GLY A 755 38.85 -5.06 -16.49
CA GLY A 755 38.55 -4.75 -17.89
C GLY A 755 38.43 -3.24 -18.09
#